data_AF-A0A971UGC2-F1
#
_entry.id   AF-A0A971UGC2-F1
#
_cell.length_a   1.000
_cell.length_b   1.000
_cell.length_c   1.000
_cell.angle_alpha   90.00
_cell.angle_beta   90.00
_cell.angle_gamma   90.00
#
_symmetry.space_group_name_H-M   'P 1'
#
loop_
_entity.id
_entity.type
_entity.pdbx_description
1 polymer ?
#
loop_
_entity_poly.entity_id
_entity_poly.type
_entity_poly.pdbx_seq_one_letter_code
_entity_poly.pdbx_strand_id
1 'polypeptide(L)'
;MMRLSLYRSVWVLALAALGNAQAPAGEIEFFPVVTQFSPVPSGPGWRGEEGPLSAETLRATVDNLWDHGVRGIMIPTHRPAEEEAIILAHARSKGMVFTWEAGALEIFGRTDPPQPCVYSPEYAQVVRDAAEQKLARWKDLDGLYNVLIYQDEPFHWGPQSFGYNPEVRAEFERRYGYALPPDLESIRSDPRKWGDVLNFRSSYFPDGWRQVYRIVKELAPQLRTTLTHDSHNTFGGGCTSHAELALDDVFHWGGDFADLFLYDIYPYMMFDFRFGRMGQVPKPRMSQTHYSFAQMRGLTTASNKELGFWVGTYHPAWFAGFLSPELEAMHWVESETSMTAVAQGANYLLTGYNVPASAGHWESFGKGLNLLQQAGARLLDTPKVRAKACMLFPRTQYLQLQQEYFNVGLSFELFLRAFGELDMLHEDQVTDQSLLGYDLLVLFDVELLPEAVAEHIADFVRQGGTVIADCVPCRNELRESMTVCEELFGVRDARTNRIARAGHWVPYVTQPPVWANMPAAPPDETRFETARLDGQALGVDLALPLISPRTCTVTDGQVLATTSAGAPALVRKQTGAGQTFLFGFCLQDTYFGMWDKDDPVARRQLQALLAAIPRTAGVRAHVHSSNPDIEAAVRANKQEGFLFVINHEAQDISTTVRVADLPFRVGQVVNLEDGHPVAFAREGADAIRLTPSVPVGSTMLAALKPAGARDTFTLWQLPSQTPVQMMSYVLQTVHDQVVVIDGGNAGDAPYLREFINGLGGKVEAWVITHPHSDHFAALTEILQAPGAPEIKAIYGSLPDEAWIAQHCSEGELKSYRAMARALEASHRTVIELSLGQTLDIDGVKIEVLGVKNPEITANPINNSSLVLRVSDPQKAVLFLADLGAEGGDKLLAGPYADRLPADYVQMAHHGQNGVRENVYQAIRPRFCLWPTPKWLWDNDNGGGPGSGPWRTLEVRQWMEKLPVEVHYLCWEGLQMIP
;
A
#
# COMPACT_ATOMS: atom_id res chain seq x y z
N MET A 1 -23.23 -7.18 40.63
CA MET A 1 -23.19 -8.62 40.28
C MET A 1 -24.52 -9.05 39.69
N MET A 2 -24.49 -9.80 38.58
CA MET A 2 -25.61 -10.42 37.83
C MET A 2 -26.59 -9.49 37.10
N ARG A 3 -26.20 -8.99 35.92
CA ARG A 3 -27.01 -8.84 34.68
C ARG A 3 -26.20 -8.09 33.59
N LEU A 4 -25.16 -8.74 33.05
CA LEU A 4 -24.45 -8.25 31.85
C LEU A 4 -23.74 -9.38 31.06
N SER A 5 -24.08 -10.64 31.33
CA SER A 5 -23.32 -11.81 30.87
C SER A 5 -23.88 -12.51 29.62
N LEU A 6 -24.90 -11.99 28.94
CA LEU A 6 -25.54 -12.71 27.81
C LEU A 6 -25.37 -12.08 26.42
N TYR A 7 -24.63 -10.98 26.27
CA TYR A 7 -24.37 -10.36 24.96
C TYR A 7 -22.94 -10.58 24.41
N ARG A 8 -22.05 -11.26 25.14
CA ARG A 8 -20.63 -11.41 24.76
C ARG A 8 -20.30 -12.64 23.91
N SER A 9 -21.23 -13.57 23.70
CA SER A 9 -20.93 -14.85 23.03
C SER A 9 -21.32 -14.93 21.55
N VAL A 10 -21.91 -13.86 20.98
CA VAL A 10 -22.26 -13.77 19.55
C VAL A 10 -21.27 -12.92 18.74
N TRP A 11 -20.39 -12.17 19.40
CA TRP A 11 -19.44 -11.26 18.74
C TRP A 11 -18.06 -11.87 18.43
N VAL A 12 -17.72 -13.02 19.00
CA VAL A 12 -16.39 -13.66 18.78
C VAL A 12 -16.37 -14.59 17.55
N LEU A 13 -17.54 -14.94 17.00
CA LEU A 13 -17.65 -15.74 15.75
C LEU A 13 -17.99 -14.91 14.50
N ALA A 14 -18.21 -13.59 14.65
CA ALA A 14 -18.41 -12.67 13.52
C ALA A 14 -17.09 -12.02 13.03
N LEU A 15 -16.03 -12.03 13.85
CA LEU A 15 -14.71 -11.47 13.50
C LEU A 15 -13.87 -12.36 12.58
N ALA A 16 -14.30 -13.61 12.31
CA ALA A 16 -13.71 -14.47 11.28
C ALA A 16 -14.53 -14.50 9.97
N ALA A 17 -15.68 -13.80 9.94
CA ALA A 17 -16.57 -13.73 8.78
C ALA A 17 -16.67 -12.31 8.18
N LEU A 18 -15.84 -11.37 8.65
CA LEU A 18 -15.63 -10.05 8.07
C LEU A 18 -14.18 -9.90 7.56
N GLY A 19 -13.67 -10.95 6.91
CA GLY A 19 -12.54 -10.81 6.01
C GLY A 19 -12.98 -9.95 4.83
N ASN A 20 -12.26 -8.85 4.61
CA ASN A 20 -12.38 -7.92 3.48
C ASN A 20 -13.82 -7.54 3.12
N ALA A 21 -14.28 -6.38 3.63
CA ALA A 21 -15.20 -5.57 2.84
C ALA A 21 -14.42 -5.06 1.61
N GLN A 22 -14.25 -5.95 0.63
CA GLN A 22 -13.65 -5.69 -0.67
C GLN A 22 -14.63 -4.85 -1.50
N ALA A 23 -14.06 -3.80 -2.11
CA ALA A 23 -14.55 -2.78 -3.03
C ALA A 23 -15.97 -2.89 -3.65
N PRO A 24 -16.62 -1.73 -3.84
CA PRO A 24 -17.33 -1.48 -5.08
C PRO A 24 -16.90 -0.13 -5.70
N ALA A 25 -15.71 -0.11 -6.28
CA ALA A 25 -15.39 0.64 -7.48
C ALA A 25 -14.66 -0.39 -8.37
N GLY A 26 -14.92 -0.43 -9.69
CA GLY A 26 -14.34 -1.45 -10.58
C GLY A 26 -12.83 -1.60 -10.36
N GLU A 27 -12.30 -2.81 -10.52
CA GLU A 27 -10.87 -3.12 -10.34
C GLU A 27 -10.01 -2.07 -11.07
N ILE A 28 -9.43 -1.13 -10.31
CA ILE A 28 -8.47 -0.17 -10.86
C ILE A 28 -7.11 -0.86 -10.91
N GLU A 29 -6.38 -0.71 -12.00
CA GLU A 29 -5.04 -1.29 -12.18
C GLU A 29 -3.92 -0.34 -11.70
N PHE A 30 -4.27 0.86 -11.28
CA PHE A 30 -3.35 1.94 -10.92
C PHE A 30 -3.48 2.38 -9.45
N PHE A 31 -2.49 3.13 -8.98
CA PHE A 31 -2.57 3.81 -7.69
C PHE A 31 -3.36 5.13 -7.86
N PRO A 32 -4.41 5.41 -7.05
CA PRO A 32 -5.31 6.52 -7.30
C PRO A 32 -4.66 7.85 -6.89
N VAL A 33 -4.21 8.58 -7.91
CA VAL A 33 -3.71 9.95 -7.80
C VAL A 33 -4.68 10.88 -8.51
N VAL A 34 -5.33 11.76 -7.77
CA VAL A 34 -6.39 12.65 -8.25
C VAL A 34 -5.91 14.09 -8.16
N THR A 35 -6.36 14.93 -9.10
CA THR A 35 -6.11 16.38 -9.08
C THR A 35 -7.38 17.17 -9.31
N GLN A 36 -7.49 18.36 -8.74
CA GLN A 36 -8.43 19.35 -9.24
C GLN A 36 -7.97 19.86 -10.62
N PHE A 37 -8.88 19.90 -11.59
CA PHE A 37 -8.53 20.29 -12.97
C PHE A 37 -7.96 21.70 -13.00
N SER A 38 -6.70 21.82 -13.44
CA SER A 38 -5.89 23.04 -13.27
C SER A 38 -5.04 23.32 -14.51
N PRO A 39 -4.57 24.57 -14.71
CA PRO A 39 -3.55 24.90 -15.70
C PRO A 39 -2.26 24.10 -15.49
N VAL A 40 -1.59 23.73 -16.57
CA VAL A 40 -0.30 23.02 -16.54
C VAL A 40 0.85 23.98 -16.89
N PRO A 41 2.01 23.92 -16.20
CA PRO A 41 3.10 24.88 -16.40
C PRO A 41 4.04 24.55 -17.59
N SER A 42 4.13 23.28 -17.98
CA SER A 42 4.91 22.79 -19.15
C SER A 42 4.09 21.79 -19.97
N GLY A 43 4.54 21.43 -21.19
CA GLY A 43 3.83 20.50 -22.09
C GLY A 43 2.50 21.03 -22.70
N PRO A 44 1.83 20.32 -23.61
CA PRO A 44 0.55 20.77 -24.18
C PRO A 44 -0.55 20.93 -23.11
N GLY A 45 -1.48 21.88 -23.29
CA GLY A 45 -2.63 22.06 -22.38
C GLY A 45 -2.94 23.53 -22.06
N TRP A 46 -3.88 23.72 -21.13
CA TRP A 46 -4.30 25.02 -20.60
C TRP A 46 -3.18 25.67 -19.79
N ARG A 47 -2.87 26.94 -20.06
CA ARG A 47 -1.79 27.72 -19.41
C ARG A 47 -2.29 28.77 -18.42
N GLY A 48 -3.57 28.71 -18.07
CA GLY A 48 -4.20 29.66 -17.16
C GLY A 48 -4.82 30.85 -17.90
N GLU A 49 -5.02 30.74 -19.22
CA GLU A 49 -5.80 31.71 -19.96
C GLU A 49 -7.22 31.82 -19.38
N GLU A 50 -7.69 33.06 -19.19
CA GLU A 50 -9.08 33.34 -18.84
C GLU A 50 -10.01 33.18 -20.04
N GLY A 51 -11.28 32.86 -19.79
CA GLY A 51 -12.30 32.70 -20.83
C GLY A 51 -12.43 31.26 -21.37
N PRO A 52 -13.19 31.08 -22.48
CA PRO A 52 -13.50 29.75 -23.01
C PRO A 52 -12.28 29.09 -23.62
N LEU A 53 -12.12 27.78 -23.37
CA LEU A 53 -11.03 26.97 -23.91
C LEU A 53 -11.52 26.08 -25.05
N SER A 54 -10.63 25.81 -26.01
CA SER A 54 -10.95 24.87 -27.08
C SER A 54 -11.02 23.43 -26.57
N ALA A 55 -11.83 22.59 -27.21
CA ALA A 55 -11.89 21.17 -26.90
C ALA A 55 -10.51 20.47 -27.00
N GLU A 56 -9.66 20.93 -27.92
CA GLU A 56 -8.28 20.45 -28.08
C GLU A 56 -7.43 20.79 -26.86
N THR A 57 -7.48 22.05 -26.39
CA THR A 57 -6.76 22.49 -25.18
C THR A 57 -7.20 21.71 -23.94
N LEU A 58 -8.50 21.48 -23.77
CA LEU A 58 -9.04 20.72 -22.64
C LEU A 58 -8.54 19.27 -22.64
N ARG A 59 -8.60 18.59 -23.80
CA ARG A 59 -8.09 17.21 -23.95
C ARG A 59 -6.59 17.13 -23.73
N ALA A 60 -5.83 18.06 -24.31
CA ALA A 60 -4.39 18.15 -24.12
C ALA A 60 -4.00 18.36 -22.64
N THR A 61 -4.81 19.10 -21.88
CA THR A 61 -4.60 19.27 -20.43
C THR A 61 -4.79 17.94 -19.69
N VAL A 62 -5.84 17.19 -19.99
CA VAL A 62 -6.07 15.85 -19.42
C VAL A 62 -4.96 14.88 -19.83
N ASP A 63 -4.50 14.92 -21.09
CA ASP A 63 -3.36 14.14 -21.56
C ASP A 63 -2.09 14.47 -20.75
N ASN A 64 -1.81 15.76 -20.53
CA ASN A 64 -0.66 16.20 -19.74
C ASN A 64 -0.72 15.68 -18.30
N LEU A 65 -1.87 15.81 -17.63
CA LEU A 65 -2.06 15.26 -16.28
C LEU A 65 -1.82 13.74 -16.26
N TRP A 66 -2.36 13.01 -17.25
CA TRP A 66 -2.17 11.58 -17.39
C TRP A 66 -0.69 11.19 -17.57
N ASP A 67 0.02 11.91 -18.43
CA ASP A 67 1.44 11.69 -18.71
C ASP A 67 2.33 11.99 -17.49
N HIS A 68 1.84 12.80 -16.54
CA HIS A 68 2.47 13.09 -15.24
C HIS A 68 1.96 12.17 -14.10
N GLY A 69 1.38 11.01 -14.42
CA GLY A 69 1.04 10.00 -13.43
C GLY A 69 -0.26 10.23 -12.67
N VAL A 70 -1.04 11.26 -13.01
CA VAL A 70 -2.38 11.49 -12.48
C VAL A 70 -3.36 10.49 -13.11
N ARG A 71 -4.24 9.89 -12.30
CA ARG A 71 -5.21 8.88 -12.71
C ARG A 71 -6.64 9.21 -12.34
N GLY A 72 -6.89 10.40 -11.79
CA GLY A 72 -8.25 10.89 -11.59
C GLY A 72 -8.37 12.41 -11.57
N ILE A 73 -9.61 12.87 -11.69
CA ILE A 73 -9.97 14.29 -11.67
C ILE A 73 -11.04 14.54 -10.61
N MET A 74 -10.85 15.57 -9.81
CA MET A 74 -11.87 16.04 -8.89
C MET A 74 -12.92 16.88 -9.64
N ILE A 75 -14.20 16.65 -9.33
CA ILE A 75 -15.35 17.34 -9.90
C ILE A 75 -16.11 18.10 -8.80
N PRO A 76 -16.66 19.29 -9.09
CA PRO A 76 -16.67 19.99 -10.39
C PRO A 76 -15.28 20.48 -10.83
N THR A 77 -15.05 20.67 -12.13
CA THR A 77 -13.72 21.03 -12.67
C THR A 77 -13.42 22.53 -12.61
N HIS A 78 -14.33 23.33 -12.03
CA HIS A 78 -14.33 24.80 -12.07
C HIS A 78 -14.29 25.39 -13.50
N ARG A 79 -14.69 24.61 -14.50
CA ARG A 79 -14.90 25.05 -15.88
C ARG A 79 -16.41 25.12 -16.20
N PRO A 80 -16.84 25.88 -17.22
CA PRO A 80 -18.23 25.86 -17.67
C PRO A 80 -18.72 24.44 -17.99
N ALA A 81 -20.02 24.17 -17.81
CA ALA A 81 -20.58 22.82 -17.94
C ALA A 81 -20.31 22.14 -19.30
N GLU A 82 -20.27 22.92 -20.39
CA GLU A 82 -19.94 22.42 -21.73
C GLU A 82 -18.47 21.95 -21.84
N GLU A 83 -17.56 22.65 -21.17
CA GLU A 83 -16.14 22.29 -21.10
C GLU A 83 -15.91 21.13 -20.14
N GLU A 84 -16.57 21.13 -18.98
CA GLU A 84 -16.55 20.02 -18.03
C GLU A 84 -16.97 18.72 -18.73
N ALA A 85 -18.03 18.73 -19.53
CA ALA A 85 -18.46 17.56 -20.29
C ALA A 85 -17.35 17.01 -21.22
N ILE A 86 -16.56 17.89 -21.84
CA ILE A 86 -15.41 17.50 -22.70
C ILE A 86 -14.29 16.89 -21.85
N ILE A 87 -13.95 17.52 -20.73
CA ILE A 87 -12.92 17.04 -19.79
C ILE A 87 -13.29 15.64 -19.29
N LEU A 88 -14.51 15.47 -18.78
CA LEU A 88 -14.96 14.20 -18.20
C LEU A 88 -15.07 13.10 -19.26
N ALA A 89 -15.54 13.42 -20.47
CA ALA A 89 -15.60 12.43 -21.56
C ALA A 89 -14.21 11.92 -21.95
N HIS A 90 -13.20 12.80 -22.02
CA HIS A 90 -11.82 12.41 -22.35
C HIS A 90 -11.10 11.73 -21.18
N ALA A 91 -11.34 12.15 -19.94
CA ALA A 91 -10.82 11.47 -18.77
C ALA A 91 -11.36 10.03 -18.66
N ARG A 92 -12.66 9.84 -18.92
CA ARG A 92 -13.28 8.50 -18.98
C ARG A 92 -12.70 7.62 -20.08
N SER A 93 -12.43 8.17 -21.26
CA SER A 93 -11.85 7.37 -22.35
C SER A 93 -10.44 6.85 -22.04
N LYS A 94 -9.76 7.45 -21.05
CA LYS A 94 -8.49 6.98 -20.48
C LYS A 94 -8.63 6.04 -19.28
N GLY A 95 -9.85 5.83 -18.78
CA GLY A 95 -10.09 5.05 -17.55
C GLY A 95 -9.76 5.82 -16.26
N MET A 96 -9.73 7.16 -16.30
CA MET A 96 -9.52 7.96 -15.09
C MET A 96 -10.71 7.87 -14.13
N VAL A 97 -10.44 7.89 -12.83
CA VAL A 97 -11.45 7.96 -11.77
C VAL A 97 -11.85 9.39 -11.43
N PHE A 98 -13.01 9.56 -10.77
CA PHE A 98 -13.48 10.86 -10.30
C PHE A 98 -13.65 10.91 -8.80
N THR A 99 -13.28 12.06 -8.23
CA THR A 99 -13.58 12.42 -6.84
C THR A 99 -14.59 13.55 -6.86
N TRP A 100 -15.72 13.38 -6.19
CA TRP A 100 -16.77 14.38 -6.23
C TRP A 100 -16.82 15.22 -4.96
N GLU A 101 -16.66 16.52 -5.09
CA GLU A 101 -16.99 17.48 -4.03
C GLU A 101 -18.47 17.84 -4.09
N ALA A 102 -19.27 17.20 -3.24
CA ALA A 102 -20.70 17.48 -3.08
C ALA A 102 -20.97 18.60 -2.05
N GLY A 103 -19.96 18.90 -1.22
CA GLY A 103 -20.01 19.88 -0.15
C GLY A 103 -20.71 19.38 1.12
N ALA A 104 -20.46 20.06 2.23
CA ALA A 104 -20.92 19.68 3.58
C ALA A 104 -22.43 19.38 3.68
N LEU A 105 -22.78 18.27 4.31
CA LEU A 105 -24.16 17.82 4.59
C LEU A 105 -24.59 18.04 6.04
N GLU A 106 -23.62 18.12 6.95
CA GLU A 106 -23.76 18.35 8.40
C GLU A 106 -24.30 19.71 8.81
N ILE A 107 -24.25 20.70 7.92
CA ILE A 107 -24.69 22.09 8.16
C ILE A 107 -23.88 22.77 9.29
N PHE A 108 -22.64 22.32 9.55
CA PHE A 108 -21.70 23.06 10.41
C PHE A 108 -21.24 24.36 9.72
N GLY A 109 -21.11 25.42 10.50
CA GLY A 109 -20.40 26.64 10.09
C GLY A 109 -18.98 26.66 10.64
N ARG A 110 -18.09 27.47 10.05
CA ARG A 110 -16.70 27.62 10.55
C ARG A 110 -16.63 28.18 11.97
N THR A 111 -17.61 28.99 12.35
CA THR A 111 -17.67 29.70 13.64
C THR A 111 -18.96 29.48 14.41
N ASP A 112 -19.88 28.67 13.86
CA ASP A 112 -21.26 28.58 14.35
C ASP A 112 -21.72 27.11 14.39
N PRO A 113 -22.40 26.69 15.48
CA PRO A 113 -23.00 25.36 15.55
C PRO A 113 -24.12 25.21 14.50
N PRO A 114 -24.48 23.98 14.12
CA PRO A 114 -25.47 23.74 13.08
C PRO A 114 -26.86 24.17 13.56
N GLN A 115 -27.69 24.60 12.62
CA GLN A 115 -29.08 24.97 12.84
C GLN A 115 -30.00 24.15 11.91
N PRO A 116 -30.86 23.25 12.45
CA PRO A 116 -31.02 22.95 13.87
C PRO A 116 -29.80 22.25 14.48
N CYS A 117 -29.67 22.29 15.82
CA CYS A 117 -28.59 21.63 16.57
C CYS A 117 -28.57 20.11 16.33
N VAL A 118 -27.39 19.48 16.38
CA VAL A 118 -27.20 18.02 16.17
C VAL A 118 -28.04 17.13 17.10
N TYR A 119 -28.42 17.64 18.28
CA TYR A 119 -29.25 16.95 19.26
C TYR A 119 -30.76 17.25 19.12
N SER A 120 -31.15 18.12 18.18
CA SER A 120 -32.54 18.36 17.85
C SER A 120 -33.16 17.15 17.14
N PRO A 121 -34.40 16.76 17.46
CA PRO A 121 -35.13 15.73 16.71
C PRO A 121 -35.29 16.04 15.21
N GLU A 122 -35.17 17.31 14.81
CA GLU A 122 -35.35 17.76 13.42
C GLU A 122 -34.07 17.61 12.58
N TYR A 123 -32.89 17.53 13.21
CA TYR A 123 -31.59 17.56 12.52
C TYR A 123 -31.46 16.49 11.44
N ALA A 124 -31.78 15.24 11.79
CA ALA A 124 -31.68 14.13 10.86
C ALA A 124 -32.57 14.30 9.60
N GLN A 125 -33.73 14.93 9.72
CA GLN A 125 -34.60 15.19 8.57
C GLN A 125 -34.02 16.28 7.67
N VAL A 126 -33.52 17.38 8.26
CA VAL A 126 -32.89 18.47 7.48
C VAL A 126 -31.67 17.97 6.72
N VAL A 127 -30.82 17.16 7.36
CA VAL A 127 -29.66 16.53 6.71
C VAL A 127 -30.10 15.58 5.59
N ARG A 128 -31.17 14.79 5.80
CA ARG A 128 -31.70 13.90 4.76
C ARG A 128 -32.18 14.67 3.53
N ASP A 129 -32.97 15.71 3.72
CA ASP A 129 -33.49 16.52 2.61
C ASP A 129 -32.32 17.13 1.81
N ALA A 130 -31.29 17.63 2.49
CA ALA A 130 -30.07 18.13 1.87
C ALA A 130 -29.29 17.05 1.11
N ALA A 131 -29.16 15.85 1.69
CA ALA A 131 -28.48 14.72 1.07
C ALA A 131 -29.23 14.22 -0.19
N GLU A 132 -30.56 14.08 -0.13
CA GLU A 132 -31.38 13.70 -1.28
C GLU A 132 -31.24 14.69 -2.44
N GLN A 133 -31.18 15.99 -2.13
CA GLN A 133 -30.99 17.03 -3.14
C GLN A 133 -29.57 17.02 -3.72
N LYS A 134 -28.54 17.11 -2.86
CA LYS A 134 -27.14 17.28 -3.29
C LYS A 134 -26.59 16.01 -3.95
N LEU A 135 -26.99 14.83 -3.48
CA LEU A 135 -26.49 13.57 -3.99
C LEU A 135 -27.30 13.04 -5.19
N ALA A 136 -28.40 13.68 -5.61
CA ALA A 136 -29.32 13.17 -6.63
C ALA A 136 -28.65 12.65 -7.92
N ARG A 137 -27.60 13.33 -8.39
CA ARG A 137 -26.87 13.00 -9.64
C ARG A 137 -25.80 11.91 -9.50
N TRP A 138 -25.59 11.33 -8.32
CA TRP A 138 -24.47 10.41 -8.09
C TRP A 138 -24.49 9.21 -9.04
N LYS A 139 -25.70 8.74 -9.42
CA LYS A 139 -25.91 7.64 -10.37
C LYS A 139 -25.47 7.96 -11.79
N ASP A 140 -25.39 9.24 -12.12
CA ASP A 140 -25.00 9.73 -13.45
C ASP A 140 -23.47 9.92 -13.54
N LEU A 141 -22.75 9.75 -12.42
CA LEU A 141 -21.30 9.92 -12.32
C LEU A 141 -20.59 8.58 -12.55
N ASP A 142 -20.52 8.15 -13.81
CA ASP A 142 -19.70 7.00 -14.20
C ASP A 142 -18.21 7.25 -13.91
N GLY A 143 -17.54 6.27 -13.31
CA GLY A 143 -16.15 6.34 -12.85
C GLY A 143 -15.93 7.01 -11.47
N LEU A 144 -16.98 7.27 -10.69
CA LEU A 144 -16.87 7.86 -9.35
C LEU A 144 -16.15 6.91 -8.37
N TYR A 145 -15.06 7.39 -7.76
CA TYR A 145 -14.25 6.65 -6.77
C TYR A 145 -14.63 6.99 -5.33
N ASN A 146 -14.81 8.27 -5.02
CA ASN A 146 -15.20 8.76 -3.69
C ASN A 146 -15.90 10.12 -3.77
N VAL A 147 -16.52 10.52 -2.67
CA VAL A 147 -17.24 11.79 -2.53
C VAL A 147 -16.88 12.50 -1.22
N LEU A 148 -16.59 13.80 -1.30
CA LEU A 148 -16.42 14.70 -0.16
C LEU A 148 -17.79 15.30 0.18
N ILE A 149 -18.28 14.97 1.36
CA ILE A 149 -19.61 15.34 1.86
C ILE A 149 -19.57 16.10 3.19
N TYR A 150 -18.36 16.37 3.67
CA TYR A 150 -18.11 17.04 4.94
C TYR A 150 -17.63 18.47 4.74
N GLN A 151 -17.68 19.27 5.79
CA GLN A 151 -16.97 20.53 5.86
C GLN A 151 -15.47 20.27 5.66
N ASP A 152 -14.84 21.12 4.85
CA ASP A 152 -13.41 21.04 4.60
C ASP A 152 -12.61 21.41 5.87
N GLU A 153 -11.63 20.57 6.22
CA GLU A 153 -10.76 20.69 7.40
C GLU A 153 -11.55 21.07 8.68
N PRO A 154 -12.41 20.18 9.20
CA PRO A 154 -13.27 20.53 10.31
C PRO A 154 -12.47 20.70 11.62
N PHE A 155 -12.66 21.84 12.28
CA PHE A 155 -12.12 22.14 13.60
C PHE A 155 -13.03 23.10 14.37
N HIS A 156 -12.90 23.14 15.69
CA HIS A 156 -13.69 24.06 16.52
C HIS A 156 -12.97 25.41 16.66
N TRP A 157 -13.47 26.46 16.00
CA TRP A 157 -12.94 27.82 16.14
C TRP A 157 -13.42 28.50 17.43
N GLY A 158 -13.10 27.91 18.58
CA GLY A 158 -13.36 28.52 19.89
C GLY A 158 -14.75 28.31 20.47
N PRO A 159 -15.03 28.91 21.65
CA PRO A 159 -16.23 28.63 22.44
C PRO A 159 -17.56 28.87 21.71
N GLN A 160 -17.59 29.77 20.72
CA GLN A 160 -18.76 30.08 19.90
C GLN A 160 -19.18 28.92 18.99
N SER A 161 -18.27 27.98 18.71
CA SER A 161 -18.57 26.78 17.91
C SER A 161 -19.53 25.82 18.61
N PHE A 162 -19.80 26.03 19.91
CA PHE A 162 -20.62 25.16 20.74
C PHE A 162 -21.96 25.81 21.09
N GLY A 163 -23.04 25.04 20.92
CA GLY A 163 -24.37 25.46 21.34
C GLY A 163 -24.54 25.47 22.86
N TYR A 164 -25.44 26.33 23.36
CA TYR A 164 -25.87 26.38 24.77
C TYR A 164 -27.40 26.37 24.90
N ASN A 165 -28.08 25.90 23.85
CA ASN A 165 -29.53 25.78 23.79
C ASN A 165 -30.04 24.65 24.72
N PRO A 166 -31.36 24.56 24.96
CA PRO A 166 -31.93 23.54 25.85
C PRO A 166 -31.55 22.11 25.49
N GLU A 167 -31.45 21.79 24.20
CA GLU A 167 -31.11 20.46 23.68
C GLU A 167 -29.67 20.07 24.05
N VAL A 168 -28.70 20.97 23.83
CA VAL A 168 -27.30 20.73 24.21
C VAL A 168 -27.16 20.59 25.73
N ARG A 169 -27.85 21.42 26.51
CA ARG A 169 -27.83 21.32 27.98
C ARG A 169 -28.41 20.00 28.48
N ALA A 170 -29.53 19.57 27.89
CA ALA A 170 -30.18 18.31 28.23
C ALA A 170 -29.29 17.11 27.88
N GLU A 171 -28.62 17.14 26.72
CA GLU A 171 -27.73 16.06 26.31
C GLU A 171 -26.47 15.97 27.20
N PHE A 172 -25.88 17.11 27.58
CA PHE A 172 -24.79 17.13 28.54
C PHE A 172 -25.20 16.53 29.89
N GLU A 173 -26.33 16.99 30.45
CA GLU A 173 -26.83 16.50 31.73
C GLU A 173 -27.16 15.01 31.67
N ARG A 174 -27.66 14.51 30.54
CA ARG A 174 -27.88 13.08 30.29
C ARG A 174 -26.58 12.27 30.30
N ARG A 175 -25.49 12.79 29.72
CA ARG A 175 -24.19 12.09 29.65
C ARG A 175 -23.43 12.11 30.98
N TYR A 176 -23.41 13.24 31.68
CA TYR A 176 -22.53 13.46 32.83
C TYR A 176 -23.24 13.59 34.18
N GLY A 177 -24.57 13.71 34.20
CA GLY A 177 -25.37 13.72 35.42
C GLY A 177 -25.36 15.04 36.21
N TYR A 178 -24.92 16.14 35.59
CA TYR A 178 -25.00 17.49 36.15
C TYR A 178 -25.18 18.54 35.05
N ALA A 179 -25.64 19.75 35.41
CA ALA A 179 -25.90 20.82 34.46
C ALA A 179 -24.62 21.30 33.76
N LEU A 180 -24.70 21.54 32.44
CA LEU A 180 -23.60 22.10 31.64
C LEU A 180 -23.11 23.43 32.26
N PRO A 181 -21.82 23.53 32.65
CA PRO A 181 -21.27 24.76 33.21
C PRO A 181 -21.41 25.95 32.27
N PRO A 182 -21.58 27.18 32.81
CA PRO A 182 -21.82 28.37 31.99
C PRO A 182 -20.63 28.72 31.09
N ASP A 183 -19.40 28.41 31.54
CA ASP A 183 -18.15 28.68 30.83
C ASP A 183 -17.03 27.76 31.33
N LEU A 184 -15.94 27.67 30.56
CA LEU A 184 -14.77 26.85 30.88
C LEU A 184 -13.97 27.40 32.08
N GLU A 185 -13.93 28.71 32.27
CA GLU A 185 -13.13 29.33 33.33
C GLU A 185 -13.62 28.93 34.73
N SER A 186 -14.95 28.86 34.89
CA SER A 186 -15.62 28.44 36.13
C SER A 186 -15.25 27.03 36.61
N ILE A 187 -14.70 26.19 35.73
CA ILE A 187 -14.34 24.80 36.01
C ILE A 187 -12.85 24.50 35.79
N ARG A 188 -12.01 25.51 35.50
CA ARG A 188 -10.57 25.34 35.19
C ARG A 188 -9.78 24.57 36.26
N SER A 189 -10.19 24.71 37.52
CA SER A 189 -9.58 24.06 38.69
C SER A 189 -10.18 22.70 39.06
N ASP A 190 -11.30 22.30 38.44
CA ASP A 190 -11.98 21.02 38.68
C ASP A 190 -11.64 20.06 37.52
N PRO A 191 -10.64 19.18 37.67
CA PRO A 191 -10.11 18.36 36.57
C PRO A 191 -11.14 17.39 35.98
N ARG A 192 -12.11 16.95 36.80
CA ARG A 192 -13.21 16.10 36.35
C ARG A 192 -14.17 16.89 35.47
N LYS A 193 -14.71 18.01 35.97
CA LYS A 193 -15.64 18.82 35.17
C LYS A 193 -15.00 19.38 33.92
N TRP A 194 -13.72 19.75 34.02
CA TRP A 194 -12.89 20.17 32.90
C TRP A 194 -12.88 19.10 31.80
N GLY A 195 -12.48 17.87 32.14
CA GLY A 195 -12.45 16.75 31.20
C GLY A 195 -13.82 16.44 30.60
N ASP A 196 -14.86 16.37 31.42
CA ASP A 196 -16.24 16.08 30.99
C ASP A 196 -16.76 17.10 29.96
N VAL A 197 -16.55 18.41 30.19
CA VAL A 197 -16.97 19.46 29.26
C VAL A 197 -16.14 19.45 27.97
N LEU A 198 -14.83 19.21 28.06
CA LEU A 198 -14.00 19.14 26.87
C LEU A 198 -14.36 17.92 26.00
N ASN A 199 -14.55 16.74 26.60
CA ASN A 199 -14.99 15.55 25.87
C ASN A 199 -16.37 15.72 25.22
N PHE A 200 -17.31 16.35 25.93
CA PHE A 200 -18.62 16.67 25.38
C PHE A 200 -18.53 17.55 24.14
N ARG A 201 -17.73 18.62 24.23
CA ARG A 201 -17.51 19.56 23.14
C ARG A 201 -16.83 18.88 21.95
N SER A 202 -15.79 18.09 22.20
CA SER A 202 -15.12 17.29 21.16
C SER A 202 -16.08 16.33 20.44
N SER A 203 -17.11 15.82 21.11
CA SER A 203 -18.10 14.92 20.51
C SER A 203 -19.08 15.59 19.54
N TYR A 204 -19.14 16.92 19.47
CA TYR A 204 -20.19 17.64 18.75
C TYR A 204 -20.16 17.39 17.24
N PHE A 205 -18.97 17.45 16.63
CA PHE A 205 -18.76 17.05 15.24
C PHE A 205 -19.12 15.58 14.96
N PRO A 206 -18.51 14.58 15.61
CA PRO A 206 -18.75 13.18 15.29
C PRO A 206 -20.19 12.73 15.59
N ASP A 207 -20.90 13.36 16.54
CA ASP A 207 -22.33 13.13 16.75
C ASP A 207 -23.18 13.56 15.53
N GLY A 208 -22.80 14.65 14.86
CA GLY A 208 -23.41 15.08 13.60
C GLY A 208 -22.99 14.18 12.42
N TRP A 209 -21.70 13.92 12.27
CA TRP A 209 -21.18 13.12 11.16
C TRP A 209 -21.70 11.68 11.14
N ARG A 210 -21.89 11.04 12.30
CA ARG A 210 -22.52 9.70 12.34
C ARG A 210 -23.95 9.71 11.82
N GLN A 211 -24.70 10.79 12.05
CA GLN A 211 -26.04 10.94 11.50
C GLN A 211 -25.99 11.14 9.98
N VAL A 212 -25.08 12.00 9.50
CA VAL A 212 -24.82 12.21 8.06
C VAL A 212 -24.43 10.91 7.38
N TYR A 213 -23.41 10.21 7.89
CA TYR A 213 -22.91 8.96 7.32
C TYR A 213 -24.02 7.91 7.21
N ARG A 214 -24.81 7.71 8.28
CA ARG A 214 -25.95 6.78 8.25
C ARG A 214 -26.96 7.15 7.15
N ILE A 215 -27.34 8.43 7.07
CA ILE A 215 -28.29 8.92 6.05
C ILE A 215 -27.73 8.68 4.64
N VAL A 216 -26.46 9.01 4.39
CA VAL A 216 -25.82 8.78 3.09
C VAL A 216 -25.77 7.30 2.74
N LYS A 217 -25.43 6.42 3.68
CA LYS A 217 -25.41 4.97 3.44
C LYS A 217 -26.80 4.37 3.22
N GLU A 218 -27.85 4.96 3.78
CA GLU A 218 -29.24 4.56 3.49
C GLU A 218 -29.68 5.00 2.08
N LEU A 219 -29.27 6.20 1.63
CA LEU A 219 -29.62 6.73 0.31
C LEU A 219 -28.78 6.15 -0.82
N ALA A 220 -27.50 5.92 -0.55
CA ALA A 220 -26.48 5.55 -1.53
C ALA A 220 -25.37 4.70 -0.87
N PRO A 221 -25.64 3.42 -0.54
CA PRO A 221 -24.71 2.54 0.18
C PRO A 221 -23.35 2.33 -0.49
N GLN A 222 -23.29 2.46 -1.82
CA GLN A 222 -22.06 2.34 -2.62
C GLN A 222 -21.14 3.56 -2.54
N LEU A 223 -21.64 4.73 -2.14
CA LEU A 223 -20.80 5.93 -2.13
C LEU A 223 -19.74 5.83 -1.05
N ARG A 224 -18.48 5.91 -1.47
CA ARG A 224 -17.34 5.99 -0.57
C ARG A 224 -17.16 7.42 -0.11
N THR A 225 -17.41 7.67 1.17
CA THR A 225 -17.38 8.99 1.79
C THR A 225 -15.97 9.35 2.24
N THR A 226 -15.57 10.59 2.00
CA THR A 226 -14.24 11.13 2.33
C THR A 226 -14.38 12.33 3.24
N LEU A 227 -13.59 12.34 4.31
CA LEU A 227 -13.40 13.48 5.21
C LEU A 227 -11.99 14.03 5.02
N THR A 228 -11.86 15.33 4.77
CA THR A 228 -10.57 16.04 4.78
C THR A 228 -10.20 16.43 6.20
N HIS A 229 -8.90 16.46 6.52
CA HIS A 229 -8.43 16.81 7.85
C HIS A 229 -7.00 17.34 7.84
N ASP A 230 -6.81 18.51 8.44
CA ASP A 230 -5.51 19.19 8.46
C ASP A 230 -4.53 18.69 9.53
N SER A 231 -3.26 19.03 9.32
CA SER A 231 -2.19 18.73 10.25
C SER A 231 -2.31 19.41 11.61
N HIS A 232 -2.99 20.55 11.62
CA HIS A 232 -3.16 21.43 12.77
C HIS A 232 -4.16 20.93 13.78
N ASN A 233 -4.84 19.83 13.50
CA ASN A 233 -5.72 19.20 14.48
C ASN A 233 -5.37 17.73 14.66
N THR A 234 -4.19 17.28 14.18
CA THR A 234 -3.77 15.88 14.40
C THR A 234 -3.57 15.64 15.89
N PHE A 235 -4.46 14.81 16.45
CA PHE A 235 -4.69 14.62 17.89
C PHE A 235 -4.72 15.93 18.69
N GLY A 236 -5.31 16.97 18.09
CA GLY A 236 -5.64 18.24 18.74
C GLY A 236 -4.59 19.36 18.68
N GLY A 237 -3.52 19.27 17.88
CA GLY A 237 -2.46 20.29 17.90
C GLY A 237 -2.37 21.22 16.69
N GLY A 238 -2.71 22.51 16.82
CA GLY A 238 -2.35 23.51 15.81
C GLY A 238 -3.00 24.90 15.83
N CYS A 239 -2.36 25.77 15.06
CA CYS A 239 -2.46 27.23 15.07
C CYS A 239 -3.86 27.78 14.76
N THR A 240 -4.33 28.75 15.56
CA THR A 240 -5.59 29.52 15.45
C THR A 240 -6.92 28.85 15.88
N SER A 241 -6.97 27.53 16.16
CA SER A 241 -8.19 26.80 16.57
C SER A 241 -8.48 26.80 18.09
N HIS A 242 -8.00 27.78 18.85
CA HIS A 242 -7.97 27.66 20.32
C HIS A 242 -7.28 26.37 20.80
N ALA A 243 -6.18 25.96 20.17
CA ALA A 243 -5.41 24.78 20.56
C ALA A 243 -4.93 24.80 22.03
N GLU A 244 -5.03 25.93 22.74
CA GLU A 244 -4.94 25.97 24.20
C GLU A 244 -6.04 25.16 24.91
N LEU A 245 -7.08 24.71 24.19
CA LEU A 245 -8.22 23.91 24.67
C LEU A 245 -8.10 22.42 24.33
N ALA A 246 -7.22 22.03 23.40
CA ALA A 246 -6.91 20.63 23.07
C ALA A 246 -8.11 19.74 22.65
N LEU A 247 -9.11 20.28 21.96
CA LEU A 247 -10.40 19.61 21.75
C LEU A 247 -10.48 18.71 20.50
N ASP A 248 -9.68 19.00 19.47
CA ASP A 248 -9.84 18.43 18.13
C ASP A 248 -9.00 17.16 17.94
N ASP A 249 -9.23 16.19 18.81
CA ASP A 249 -8.57 14.89 18.71
C ASP A 249 -9.31 13.95 17.76
N VAL A 250 -8.78 13.82 16.55
CA VAL A 250 -9.32 12.96 15.49
C VAL A 250 -9.38 11.49 15.88
N PHE A 251 -8.46 10.99 16.73
CA PHE A 251 -8.56 9.62 17.21
C PHE A 251 -9.80 9.47 18.09
N HIS A 252 -9.97 10.39 19.04
CA HIS A 252 -11.08 10.36 19.98
C HIS A 252 -12.44 10.57 19.30
N TRP A 253 -12.49 11.33 18.20
CA TRP A 253 -13.70 11.40 17.36
C TRP A 253 -14.10 10.02 16.83
N GLY A 254 -13.13 9.15 16.55
CA GLY A 254 -13.29 7.83 15.96
C GLY A 254 -13.27 7.87 14.43
N GLY A 255 -13.58 6.74 13.78
CA GLY A 255 -13.55 6.63 12.32
C GLY A 255 -14.83 6.08 11.67
N ASP A 256 -15.90 5.87 12.44
CA ASP A 256 -17.13 5.20 12.00
C ASP A 256 -18.08 6.07 11.15
N PHE A 257 -17.64 7.25 10.74
CA PHE A 257 -18.40 8.22 9.95
C PHE A 257 -17.76 8.57 8.60
N ALA A 258 -16.63 7.98 8.22
CA ALA A 258 -16.07 8.12 6.88
C ALA A 258 -15.50 6.78 6.39
N ASP A 259 -15.22 6.67 5.09
CA ASP A 259 -14.57 5.49 4.50
C ASP A 259 -13.10 5.76 4.16
N LEU A 260 -12.79 7.01 3.82
CA LEU A 260 -11.45 7.52 3.55
C LEU A 260 -11.20 8.78 4.39
N PHE A 261 -10.07 8.82 5.08
CA PHE A 261 -9.57 10.01 5.76
C PHE A 261 -8.47 10.63 4.90
N LEU A 262 -8.76 11.78 4.30
CA LEU A 262 -7.83 12.51 3.44
C LEU A 262 -7.10 13.55 4.28
N TYR A 263 -5.87 13.20 4.68
CA TYR A 263 -5.07 14.04 5.56
C TYR A 263 -4.28 15.09 4.77
N ASP A 264 -4.20 16.32 5.24
CA ASP A 264 -3.47 17.40 4.57
C ASP A 264 -2.55 18.23 5.47
N ILE A 265 -1.45 18.71 4.89
CA ILE A 265 -0.36 19.39 5.63
C ILE A 265 0.31 20.44 4.74
N TYR A 266 0.06 21.74 4.97
CA TYR A 266 0.55 22.83 4.11
C TYR A 266 1.35 23.95 4.80
N PRO A 267 2.55 24.26 4.30
CA PRO A 267 3.54 23.37 3.72
C PRO A 267 4.58 23.06 4.81
N TYR A 268 4.11 22.51 5.94
CA TYR A 268 4.97 22.10 7.06
C TYR A 268 6.07 21.11 6.64
N MET A 269 5.98 20.58 5.42
CA MET A 269 6.98 19.71 4.78
C MET A 269 8.18 20.48 4.18
N MET A 270 8.02 21.77 3.90
CA MET A 270 9.06 22.67 3.38
C MET A 270 9.68 23.55 4.49
N PHE A 271 8.91 23.90 5.53
CA PHE A 271 9.37 24.70 6.67
C PHE A 271 8.70 24.27 7.97
N ASP A 272 9.34 24.57 9.10
CA ASP A 272 8.94 24.06 10.41
C ASP A 272 8.03 25.04 11.17
N PHE A 273 6.90 24.56 11.68
CA PHE A 273 5.96 25.36 12.46
C PHE A 273 5.68 24.78 13.85
N ARG A 274 6.61 23.97 14.36
CA ARG A 274 6.68 23.66 15.79
C ARG A 274 6.67 24.95 16.62
N PHE A 275 6.16 24.84 17.84
CA PHE A 275 6.04 25.98 18.76
C PHE A 275 7.41 26.50 19.18
N GLY A 276 7.46 27.80 19.47
CA GLY A 276 8.66 28.51 19.81
C GLY A 276 9.54 28.79 18.59
N ARG A 277 10.84 28.91 18.82
CA ARG A 277 11.81 29.33 17.77
C ARG A 277 12.19 28.22 16.78
N MET A 278 11.49 27.10 16.81
CA MET A 278 11.76 25.91 16.00
C MET A 278 11.76 26.23 14.50
N GLY A 279 10.80 27.04 14.03
CA GLY A 279 10.73 27.47 12.63
C GLY A 279 11.92 28.28 12.10
N GLN A 280 12.83 28.73 12.96
CA GLN A 280 14.09 29.35 12.54
C GLN A 280 15.10 28.31 12.03
N VAL A 281 15.00 27.06 12.50
CA VAL A 281 15.85 25.93 12.14
C VAL A 281 14.94 24.77 11.72
N PRO A 282 14.60 24.65 10.42
CA PRO A 282 13.56 23.74 9.94
C PRO A 282 14.01 22.27 9.85
N LYS A 283 14.91 21.87 10.75
CA LYS A 283 15.49 20.53 10.82
C LYS A 283 15.10 19.83 12.12
N PRO A 284 15.10 18.49 12.15
CA PRO A 284 15.20 17.61 10.98
C PRO A 284 13.98 17.74 10.06
N ARG A 285 14.19 17.60 8.74
CA ARG A 285 13.07 17.63 7.76
C ARG A 285 12.10 16.48 8.03
N MET A 286 10.84 16.62 7.62
CA MET A 286 9.81 15.58 7.73
C MET A 286 9.40 15.15 9.15
N SER A 287 9.97 15.75 10.21
CA SER A 287 9.64 15.42 11.61
C SER A 287 8.14 15.46 11.91
N GLN A 288 7.46 16.55 11.53
CA GLN A 288 6.02 16.68 11.75
C GLN A 288 5.21 15.84 10.76
N THR A 289 5.72 15.63 9.56
CA THR A 289 5.13 14.75 8.55
C THR A 289 5.05 13.31 9.06
N HIS A 290 6.16 12.72 9.50
CA HIS A 290 6.18 11.36 10.04
C HIS A 290 5.35 11.22 11.31
N TYR A 291 5.47 12.19 12.22
CA TYR A 291 4.68 12.21 13.46
C TYR A 291 3.17 12.21 13.15
N SER A 292 2.72 13.01 12.20
CA SER A 292 1.29 13.10 11.88
C SER A 292 0.79 11.91 11.08
N PHE A 293 1.59 11.36 10.15
CA PHE A 293 1.23 10.11 9.47
C PHE A 293 1.11 8.94 10.44
N ALA A 294 1.95 8.86 11.47
CA ALA A 294 1.82 7.83 12.49
C ALA A 294 0.50 7.94 13.27
N GLN A 295 0.07 9.17 13.58
CA GLN A 295 -1.22 9.45 14.21
C GLN A 295 -2.40 9.05 13.31
N MET A 296 -2.43 9.53 12.06
CA MET A 296 -3.50 9.23 11.11
C MET A 296 -3.56 7.76 10.71
N ARG A 297 -2.41 7.09 10.60
CA ARG A 297 -2.33 5.63 10.43
C ARG A 297 -2.88 4.91 11.66
N GLY A 298 -2.60 5.39 12.87
CA GLY A 298 -3.16 4.87 14.12
C GLY A 298 -4.68 4.89 14.10
N LEU A 299 -5.28 6.04 13.78
CA LEU A 299 -6.73 6.21 13.63
C LEU A 299 -7.34 5.27 12.58
N THR A 300 -6.80 5.29 11.37
CA THR A 300 -7.36 4.55 10.22
C THR A 300 -7.22 3.05 10.41
N THR A 301 -6.12 2.58 11.00
CA THR A 301 -5.93 1.17 11.37
C THR A 301 -6.91 0.75 12.46
N ALA A 302 -7.06 1.56 13.52
CA ALA A 302 -7.97 1.25 14.62
C ALA A 302 -9.44 1.19 14.18
N SER A 303 -9.81 2.00 13.19
CA SER A 303 -11.19 2.10 12.68
C SER A 303 -11.44 1.24 11.43
N ASN A 304 -10.41 0.53 10.92
CA ASN A 304 -10.43 -0.21 9.67
C ASN A 304 -10.90 0.65 8.47
N LYS A 305 -10.24 1.79 8.27
CA LYS A 305 -10.54 2.79 7.23
C LYS A 305 -9.31 3.07 6.37
N GLU A 306 -9.54 3.68 5.22
CA GLU A 306 -8.43 4.04 4.33
C GLU A 306 -7.82 5.39 4.71
N LEU A 307 -6.49 5.47 4.57
CA LEU A 307 -5.71 6.69 4.69
C LEU A 307 -5.42 7.25 3.31
N GLY A 308 -5.78 8.51 3.09
CA GLY A 308 -5.39 9.30 1.93
C GLY A 308 -4.52 10.49 2.34
N PHE A 309 -3.86 11.09 1.38
CA PHE A 309 -3.05 12.28 1.61
C PHE A 309 -3.31 13.35 0.55
N TRP A 310 -3.49 14.59 1.00
CA TRP A 310 -3.52 15.74 0.12
C TRP A 310 -2.10 16.30 -0.07
N VAL A 311 -1.64 16.31 -1.31
CA VAL A 311 -0.31 16.76 -1.70
C VAL A 311 -0.35 18.26 -1.96
N GLY A 312 0.24 19.04 -1.05
CA GLY A 312 0.53 20.46 -1.26
C GLY A 312 1.61 20.67 -2.32
N THR A 313 1.40 21.64 -3.21
CA THR A 313 2.24 21.90 -4.38
C THR A 313 2.92 23.27 -4.31
N TYR A 314 4.14 23.39 -4.84
CA TYR A 314 4.80 24.68 -4.98
C TYR A 314 3.99 25.61 -5.91
N HIS A 315 3.13 26.42 -5.31
CA HIS A 315 2.20 27.29 -6.03
C HIS A 315 1.89 28.57 -5.24
N PRO A 316 1.88 29.76 -5.87
CA PRO A 316 1.65 31.03 -5.17
C PRO A 316 0.25 31.17 -4.56
N ALA A 317 -0.75 30.46 -5.08
CA ALA A 317 -2.10 30.46 -4.49
C ALA A 317 -2.11 30.05 -3.01
N TRP A 318 -1.22 29.12 -2.64
CA TRP A 318 -1.10 28.61 -1.28
C TRP A 318 0.08 29.23 -0.54
N PHE A 319 1.17 29.54 -1.24
CA PHE A 319 2.46 29.79 -0.62
C PHE A 319 3.13 31.11 -1.00
N ALA A 320 2.41 32.07 -1.62
CA ALA A 320 2.99 33.36 -2.03
C ALA A 320 3.83 34.04 -0.93
N GLY A 321 3.42 33.93 0.33
CA GLY A 321 4.13 34.46 1.50
C GLY A 321 5.54 33.90 1.73
N PHE A 322 5.79 32.69 1.25
CA PHE A 322 6.93 31.83 1.59
C PHE A 322 7.85 31.51 0.41
N LEU A 323 7.42 31.75 -0.84
CA LEU A 323 8.21 31.42 -2.02
C LEU A 323 9.53 32.19 -2.05
N SER A 324 10.65 31.45 -2.10
CA SER A 324 12.01 31.97 -2.19
C SER A 324 12.82 31.20 -3.24
N PRO A 325 13.96 31.73 -3.71
CA PRO A 325 14.84 30.98 -4.62
C PRO A 325 15.31 29.63 -4.05
N GLU A 326 15.46 29.54 -2.73
CA GLU A 326 15.82 28.29 -2.04
C GLU A 326 14.70 27.25 -2.14
N LEU A 327 13.43 27.64 -1.95
CA LEU A 327 12.30 26.73 -2.10
C LEU A 327 12.05 26.36 -3.57
N GLU A 328 12.23 27.29 -4.50
CA GLU A 328 12.15 27.03 -5.94
C GLU A 328 13.20 26.00 -6.40
N ALA A 329 14.38 25.99 -5.76
CA ALA A 329 15.42 25.01 -6.04
C ALA A 329 15.07 23.60 -5.52
N MET A 330 14.14 23.48 -4.56
CA MET A 330 13.68 22.20 -3.99
C MET A 330 12.58 21.55 -4.85
N HIS A 331 12.80 21.49 -6.17
CA HIS A 331 11.80 21.02 -7.15
C HIS A 331 11.34 19.58 -6.96
N TRP A 332 11.97 18.80 -6.08
CA TRP A 332 11.64 17.41 -5.80
C TRP A 332 10.64 17.21 -4.66
N VAL A 333 10.29 18.27 -3.92
CA VAL A 333 9.57 18.13 -2.64
C VAL A 333 8.18 17.50 -2.78
N GLU A 334 7.44 17.76 -3.85
CA GLU A 334 6.14 17.12 -4.11
C GLU A 334 6.27 15.60 -4.32
N SER A 335 7.33 15.18 -5.01
CA SER A 335 7.66 13.76 -5.21
C SER A 335 8.08 13.12 -3.88
N GLU A 336 9.01 13.74 -3.16
CA GLU A 336 9.49 13.29 -1.86
C GLU A 336 8.34 13.08 -0.87
N THR A 337 7.44 14.05 -0.77
CA THR A 337 6.32 14.03 0.17
C THR A 337 5.25 13.02 -0.22
N SER A 338 4.96 12.88 -1.52
CA SER A 338 4.05 11.84 -2.03
C SER A 338 4.60 10.43 -1.77
N MET A 339 5.89 10.21 -2.03
CA MET A 339 6.56 8.93 -1.75
C MET A 339 6.54 8.61 -0.26
N THR A 340 6.82 9.59 0.59
CA THR A 340 6.75 9.44 2.05
C THR A 340 5.33 9.09 2.49
N ALA A 341 4.31 9.80 2.00
CA ALA A 341 2.92 9.52 2.33
C ALA A 341 2.50 8.09 2.00
N VAL A 342 2.85 7.63 0.79
CA VAL A 342 2.55 6.26 0.34
C VAL A 342 3.36 5.25 1.16
N ALA A 343 4.64 5.48 1.42
CA ALA A 343 5.47 4.63 2.28
C ALA A 343 4.90 4.51 3.70
N GLN A 344 4.30 5.59 4.20
CA GLN A 344 3.66 5.68 5.52
C GLN A 344 2.23 5.09 5.54
N GLY A 345 1.71 4.60 4.41
CA GLY A 345 0.47 3.84 4.33
C GLY A 345 -0.69 4.54 3.63
N ALA A 346 -0.47 5.70 3.00
CA ALA A 346 -1.50 6.32 2.18
C ALA A 346 -1.84 5.43 0.97
N ASN A 347 -3.14 5.25 0.70
CA ASN A 347 -3.71 4.48 -0.40
C ASN A 347 -4.35 5.37 -1.48
N TYR A 348 -4.27 6.69 -1.30
CA TYR A 348 -4.91 7.66 -2.17
C TYR A 348 -4.19 9.00 -2.05
N LEU A 349 -3.95 9.66 -3.18
CA LEU A 349 -3.40 11.02 -3.24
C LEU A 349 -4.40 11.95 -3.92
N LEU A 350 -4.63 13.12 -3.32
CA LEU A 350 -5.33 14.24 -3.97
C LEU A 350 -4.38 15.44 -4.03
N THR A 351 -4.36 16.17 -5.13
CA THR A 351 -3.73 17.49 -5.17
C THR A 351 -4.78 18.54 -5.53
N GLY A 352 -4.73 19.66 -4.82
CA GLY A 352 -5.74 20.72 -4.84
C GLY A 352 -5.72 21.58 -6.10
N TYR A 353 -6.50 22.66 -6.10
CA TYR A 353 -6.50 23.61 -7.21
C TYR A 353 -5.08 24.17 -7.38
N ASN A 354 -4.60 24.07 -8.61
CA ASN A 354 -3.25 24.38 -9.06
C ASN A 354 -2.18 23.31 -8.73
N VAL A 355 -1.87 22.50 -9.74
CA VAL A 355 -0.61 21.73 -9.83
C VAL A 355 0.61 22.68 -9.67
N PRO A 356 1.83 22.17 -9.42
CA PRO A 356 3.00 23.03 -9.25
C PRO A 356 3.12 24.11 -10.34
N ALA A 357 3.39 25.35 -9.94
CA ALA A 357 3.44 26.51 -10.85
C ALA A 357 4.68 26.51 -11.75
N SER A 358 5.75 25.84 -11.30
CA SER A 358 7.04 25.79 -12.00
C SER A 358 7.15 24.52 -12.82
N ALA A 359 7.67 24.64 -14.04
CA ALA A 359 7.97 23.50 -14.89
C ALA A 359 8.91 22.49 -14.20
N GLY A 360 9.93 22.97 -13.46
CA GLY A 360 10.87 22.07 -12.76
C GLY A 360 10.18 21.20 -11.70
N HIS A 361 9.29 21.80 -10.92
CA HIS A 361 8.49 21.07 -9.93
C HIS A 361 7.52 20.11 -10.62
N TRP A 362 6.86 20.53 -11.71
CA TRP A 362 5.88 19.69 -12.40
C TRP A 362 6.49 18.43 -13.01
N GLU A 363 7.62 18.56 -13.72
CA GLU A 363 8.32 17.41 -14.30
C GLU A 363 8.85 16.46 -13.22
N SER A 364 9.39 17.01 -12.12
CA SER A 364 9.89 16.20 -11.01
C SER A 364 8.77 15.49 -10.25
N PHE A 365 7.63 16.15 -10.06
CA PHE A 365 6.44 15.57 -9.45
C PHE A 365 5.88 14.44 -10.33
N GLY A 366 5.73 14.70 -11.63
CA GLY A 366 5.29 13.70 -12.61
C GLY A 366 6.21 12.48 -12.67
N LYS A 367 7.54 12.67 -12.59
CA LYS A 367 8.49 11.55 -12.47
C LYS A 367 8.22 10.69 -11.23
N GLY A 368 8.00 11.33 -10.07
CA GLY A 368 7.65 10.63 -8.84
C GLY A 368 6.33 9.85 -8.95
N LEU A 369 5.27 10.50 -9.44
CA LEU A 369 3.98 9.87 -9.61
C LEU A 369 4.05 8.70 -10.61
N ASN A 370 4.74 8.85 -11.73
CA ASN A 370 4.94 7.76 -12.69
C ASN A 370 5.72 6.57 -12.09
N LEU A 371 6.70 6.82 -11.21
CA LEU A 371 7.37 5.76 -10.46
C LEU A 371 6.40 5.03 -9.52
N LEU A 372 5.51 5.75 -8.82
CA LEU A 372 4.44 5.11 -8.02
C LEU A 372 3.52 4.25 -8.90
N GLN A 373 3.19 4.71 -10.11
CA GLN A 373 2.35 3.95 -11.03
C GLN A 373 2.99 2.64 -11.53
N GLN A 374 4.32 2.47 -11.45
CA GLN A 374 4.97 1.18 -11.73
C GLN A 374 4.60 0.10 -10.69
N ALA A 375 4.32 0.51 -9.45
CA ALA A 375 3.75 -0.40 -8.46
C ALA A 375 2.24 -0.55 -8.67
N GLY A 376 1.55 0.55 -8.99
CA GLY A 376 0.14 0.57 -9.38
C GLY A 376 -0.79 0.13 -8.26
N ALA A 377 -1.90 -0.53 -8.61
CA ALA A 377 -2.91 -0.98 -7.65
C ALA A 377 -2.38 -1.98 -6.61
N ARG A 378 -1.25 -2.65 -6.86
CA ARG A 378 -0.61 -3.57 -5.91
C ARG A 378 -0.22 -2.90 -4.59
N LEU A 379 0.00 -1.57 -4.60
CA LEU A 379 0.21 -0.82 -3.37
C LEU A 379 -1.03 -0.84 -2.47
N LEU A 380 -2.24 -0.86 -3.05
CA LEU A 380 -3.50 -0.88 -2.28
C LEU A 380 -3.67 -2.17 -1.47
N ASP A 381 -3.11 -3.28 -1.96
CA ASP A 381 -3.13 -4.60 -1.30
C ASP A 381 -1.88 -4.90 -0.47
N THR A 382 -0.92 -3.98 -0.39
CA THR A 382 0.28 -4.10 0.45
C THR A 382 0.25 -3.03 1.55
N PRO A 383 -0.22 -3.35 2.76
CA PRO A 383 -0.22 -2.38 3.86
C PRO A 383 1.22 -2.06 4.31
N LYS A 384 1.40 -0.90 4.95
CA LYS A 384 2.65 -0.62 5.70
C LYS A 384 2.85 -1.73 6.74
N VAL A 385 4.07 -2.25 6.81
CA VAL A 385 4.44 -3.22 7.85
C VAL A 385 4.30 -2.52 9.22
N ARG A 386 3.51 -3.12 10.10
CA ARG A 386 3.31 -2.64 11.45
C ARG A 386 4.65 -2.60 12.19
N ALA A 387 4.96 -1.49 12.84
CA ALA A 387 6.19 -1.35 13.59
C ALA A 387 6.18 -2.25 14.84
N LYS A 388 7.34 -2.69 15.31
CA LYS A 388 7.49 -3.35 16.62
C LYS A 388 7.47 -2.36 17.79
N ALA A 389 7.75 -1.09 17.49
CA ALA A 389 7.73 0.01 18.44
C ALA A 389 6.55 0.94 18.21
N CYS A 390 5.97 1.46 19.30
CA CYS A 390 4.96 2.52 19.26
C CYS A 390 5.28 3.63 20.27
N MET A 391 4.88 4.86 19.95
CA MET A 391 4.85 5.99 20.87
C MET A 391 3.45 6.16 21.46
N LEU A 392 3.35 6.43 22.76
CA LEU A 392 2.08 6.79 23.38
C LEU A 392 1.72 8.25 23.05
N PHE A 393 0.49 8.48 22.58
CA PHE A 393 -0.13 9.80 22.58
C PHE A 393 -0.95 10.00 23.88
N PRO A 394 -0.53 10.87 24.81
CA PRO A 394 -1.17 11.04 26.12
C PRO A 394 -2.27 12.10 26.06
N ARG A 395 -3.42 11.73 25.50
CA ARG A 395 -4.56 12.65 25.32
C ARG A 395 -4.98 13.33 26.62
N THR A 396 -5.08 12.58 27.72
CA THR A 396 -5.51 13.13 29.01
C THR A 396 -4.54 14.20 29.50
N GLN A 397 -3.22 14.01 29.33
CA GLN A 397 -2.25 15.07 29.61
C GLN A 397 -2.54 16.32 28.78
N TYR A 398 -2.77 16.13 27.49
CA TYR A 398 -3.00 17.24 26.57
C TYR A 398 -4.22 18.08 26.99
N LEU A 399 -5.33 17.42 27.35
CA LEU A 399 -6.54 18.05 27.89
C LEU A 399 -6.34 18.69 29.27
N GLN A 400 -5.61 18.04 30.17
CA GLN A 400 -5.51 18.48 31.57
C GLN A 400 -4.48 19.59 31.77
N LEU A 401 -3.32 19.50 31.09
CA LEU A 401 -2.23 20.45 31.30
C LEU A 401 -2.32 21.67 30.40
N GLN A 402 -2.91 21.54 29.20
CA GLN A 402 -3.09 22.64 28.25
C GLN A 402 -1.75 23.31 27.91
N GLN A 403 -0.73 22.46 27.72
CA GLN A 403 0.62 22.82 27.33
C GLN A 403 0.86 22.33 25.90
N GLU A 404 1.84 22.93 25.20
CA GLU A 404 2.18 22.47 23.86
C GLU A 404 2.69 21.03 23.93
N TYR A 405 2.22 20.17 23.02
CA TYR A 405 2.71 18.80 22.92
C TYR A 405 3.12 18.44 21.48
N PHE A 406 3.07 19.40 20.57
CA PHE A 406 3.40 19.19 19.16
C PHE A 406 4.91 19.04 18.90
N ASN A 407 5.74 19.63 19.76
CA ASN A 407 7.20 19.58 19.62
C ASN A 407 7.80 18.20 19.94
N VAL A 408 7.02 17.31 20.57
CA VAL A 408 7.39 15.92 20.81
C VAL A 408 7.65 15.15 19.51
N GLY A 409 7.15 15.66 18.37
CA GLY A 409 7.51 15.17 17.04
C GLY A 409 9.02 15.12 16.77
N LEU A 410 9.84 15.88 17.53
CA LEU A 410 11.30 15.75 17.52
C LEU A 410 11.80 14.45 18.17
N SER A 411 11.25 14.10 19.34
CA SER A 411 11.57 12.84 20.02
C SER A 411 11.08 11.66 19.18
N PHE A 412 9.88 11.78 18.58
CA PHE A 412 9.36 10.82 17.61
C PHE A 412 10.32 10.64 16.43
N GLU A 413 10.72 11.73 15.77
CA GLU A 413 11.62 11.69 14.61
C GLU A 413 12.99 11.12 14.97
N LEU A 414 13.55 11.53 16.11
CA LEU A 414 14.82 11.00 16.61
C LEU A 414 14.76 9.49 16.80
N PHE A 415 13.69 8.97 17.42
CA PHE A 415 13.53 7.54 17.65
C PHE A 415 13.29 6.79 16.34
N LEU A 416 12.39 7.29 15.48
CA LEU A 416 12.11 6.73 14.15
C LEU A 416 13.40 6.57 13.35
N ARG A 417 14.21 7.64 13.25
CA ARG A 417 15.48 7.63 12.53
C ARG A 417 16.54 6.71 13.15
N ALA A 418 16.56 6.59 14.47
CA ALA A 418 17.53 5.76 15.17
C ALA A 418 17.17 4.26 15.16
N PHE A 419 15.89 3.93 15.27
CA PHE A 419 15.42 2.55 15.38
C PHE A 419 14.96 1.97 14.02
N GLY A 420 14.42 2.81 13.14
CA GLY A 420 14.01 2.49 11.77
C GLY A 420 12.50 2.48 11.53
N GLU A 421 11.69 2.31 12.58
CA GLU A 421 10.23 2.27 12.49
C GLU A 421 9.59 2.78 13.79
N LEU A 422 8.44 3.45 13.71
CA LEU A 422 7.68 3.86 14.87
C LEU A 422 6.22 4.09 14.48
N ASP A 423 5.31 3.45 15.20
CA ASP A 423 3.87 3.73 15.12
C ASP A 423 3.41 4.61 16.29
N MET A 424 2.14 5.02 16.29
CA MET A 424 1.50 5.74 17.38
C MET A 424 0.43 4.85 18.04
N LEU A 425 0.39 4.85 19.37
CA LEU A 425 -0.62 4.21 20.19
C LEU A 425 -1.36 5.31 20.94
N HIS A 426 -2.65 5.47 20.67
CA HIS A 426 -3.47 6.44 21.39
C HIS A 426 -3.80 5.90 22.80
N GLU A 427 -3.85 6.78 23.80
CA GLU A 427 -4.12 6.42 25.21
C GLU A 427 -5.39 5.55 25.37
N ASP A 428 -6.48 5.89 24.67
CA ASP A 428 -7.74 5.14 24.68
C ASP A 428 -7.61 3.69 24.17
N GLN A 429 -6.51 3.33 23.47
CA GLN A 429 -6.24 1.96 23.01
C GLN A 429 -5.53 1.12 24.07
N VAL A 430 -5.02 1.72 25.15
CA VAL A 430 -4.32 1.03 26.24
C VAL A 430 -5.34 0.44 27.22
N THR A 431 -6.06 -0.55 26.72
CA THR A 431 -7.17 -1.21 27.44
C THR A 431 -6.76 -2.50 28.14
N ASP A 432 -5.57 -3.01 27.83
CA ASP A 432 -4.94 -4.16 28.45
C ASP A 432 -3.42 -4.10 28.31
N GLN A 433 -2.75 -5.09 28.88
CA GLN A 433 -1.30 -5.19 28.92
C GLN A 433 -0.64 -5.70 27.63
N SER A 434 -1.40 -6.08 26.60
CA SER A 434 -0.84 -6.54 25.33
C SER A 434 -0.32 -5.38 24.47
N LEU A 435 -0.83 -4.16 24.70
CA LEU A 435 -0.57 -2.99 23.86
C LEU A 435 -0.73 -3.31 22.37
N LEU A 436 -1.81 -4.02 22.03
CA LEU A 436 -2.09 -4.49 20.67
C LEU A 436 -1.02 -5.43 20.09
N GLY A 437 -0.05 -5.92 20.87
CA GLY A 437 1.05 -6.75 20.43
C GLY A 437 2.33 -6.00 20.01
N TYR A 438 2.50 -4.73 20.44
CA TYR A 438 3.79 -4.05 20.28
C TYR A 438 4.85 -4.62 21.26
N ASP A 439 6.11 -4.71 20.82
CA ASP A 439 7.22 -5.20 21.67
C ASP A 439 7.83 -4.08 22.51
N LEU A 440 7.71 -2.84 22.04
CA LEU A 440 8.35 -1.67 22.63
C LEU A 440 7.40 -0.47 22.64
N LEU A 441 7.33 0.21 23.79
CA LEU A 441 6.60 1.45 23.99
C LEU A 441 7.57 2.59 24.32
N VAL A 442 7.39 3.75 23.71
CA VAL A 442 8.10 4.98 24.08
C VAL A 442 7.15 6.00 24.72
N LEU A 443 7.60 6.61 25.82
CA LEU A 443 6.90 7.68 26.55
C LEU A 443 7.77 8.94 26.51
N PHE A 444 7.52 9.79 25.53
CA PHE A 444 8.24 11.06 25.42
C PHE A 444 7.41 12.19 26.00
N ASP A 445 7.98 12.97 26.91
CA ASP A 445 7.36 14.16 27.51
C ASP A 445 6.02 13.89 28.24
N VAL A 446 5.83 12.67 28.75
CA VAL A 446 4.61 12.27 29.48
C VAL A 446 4.76 12.46 30.99
N GLU A 447 4.05 13.44 31.55
CA GLU A 447 3.97 13.80 32.97
C GLU A 447 2.69 13.29 33.65
N LEU A 448 1.63 13.07 32.88
CA LEU A 448 0.29 12.72 33.36
C LEU A 448 -0.30 11.60 32.50
N LEU A 449 -0.80 10.55 33.14
CA LEU A 449 -1.54 9.45 32.51
C LEU A 449 -2.69 9.01 33.41
N PRO A 450 -3.83 8.55 32.87
CA PRO A 450 -4.83 7.84 33.64
C PRO A 450 -4.21 6.68 34.38
N GLU A 451 -4.59 6.49 35.64
CA GLU A 451 -3.95 5.49 36.50
C GLU A 451 -4.10 4.07 35.94
N ALA A 452 -5.25 3.75 35.33
CA ALA A 452 -5.49 2.48 34.66
C ALA A 452 -4.54 2.24 33.46
N VAL A 453 -4.21 3.28 32.71
CA VAL A 453 -3.26 3.20 31.58
C VAL A 453 -1.85 2.94 32.10
N ALA A 454 -1.45 3.64 33.18
CA ALA A 454 -0.17 3.43 33.83
C ALA A 454 -0.02 1.98 34.36
N GLU A 455 -1.08 1.41 34.94
CA GLU A 455 -1.10 0.01 35.40
C GLU A 455 -0.97 -0.99 34.24
N HIS A 456 -1.69 -0.79 33.14
CA HIS A 456 -1.54 -1.64 31.95
C HIS A 456 -0.12 -1.59 31.36
N ILE A 457 0.51 -0.43 31.34
CA ILE A 457 1.92 -0.27 30.92
C ILE A 457 2.85 -1.00 31.89
N ALA A 458 2.61 -0.91 33.20
CA ALA A 458 3.40 -1.64 34.18
C ALA A 458 3.26 -3.17 34.00
N ASP A 459 2.05 -3.67 33.74
CA ASP A 459 1.80 -5.07 33.44
C ASP A 459 2.43 -5.53 32.12
N PHE A 460 2.40 -4.69 31.08
CA PHE A 460 3.09 -4.95 29.81
C PHE A 460 4.58 -5.22 30.04
N VAL A 461 5.24 -4.38 30.84
CA VAL A 461 6.65 -4.58 31.21
C VAL A 461 6.84 -5.87 32.02
N ARG A 462 5.99 -6.14 33.02
CA ARG A 462 6.07 -7.39 33.82
C ARG A 462 6.02 -8.63 32.92
N GLN A 463 5.30 -8.59 31.80
CA GLN A 463 5.11 -9.68 30.85
C GLN A 463 6.18 -9.81 29.75
N GLY A 464 7.18 -8.94 29.70
CA GLY A 464 8.28 -9.02 28.72
C GLY A 464 8.44 -7.76 27.87
N GLY A 465 7.50 -6.83 27.94
CA GLY A 465 7.54 -5.58 27.20
C GLY A 465 8.72 -4.68 27.59
N THR A 466 9.13 -3.83 26.65
CA THR A 466 10.16 -2.81 26.90
C THR A 466 9.54 -1.42 26.85
N VAL A 467 9.79 -0.60 27.87
CA VAL A 467 9.38 0.81 27.88
C VAL A 467 10.61 1.73 27.91
N ILE A 468 10.65 2.74 27.04
CA ILE A 468 11.67 3.78 27.05
C ILE A 468 10.98 5.12 27.32
N ALA A 469 11.49 5.90 28.26
CA ALA A 469 10.92 7.20 28.56
C ALA A 469 12.00 8.28 28.70
N ASP A 470 11.62 9.53 28.47
CA ASP A 470 12.40 10.71 28.85
C ASP A 470 11.71 11.57 29.91
N CYS A 471 10.51 11.16 30.34
CA CYS A 471 9.69 11.77 31.38
C CYS A 471 8.97 10.66 32.14
N VAL A 472 8.76 10.85 33.45
CA VAL A 472 8.03 9.86 34.26
C VAL A 472 6.65 10.42 34.60
N PRO A 473 5.56 9.73 34.18
CA PRO A 473 4.22 10.12 34.58
C PRO A 473 4.05 10.03 36.09
N CYS A 474 3.77 11.15 36.75
CA CYS A 474 3.67 11.23 38.21
C CYS A 474 2.29 11.70 38.69
N ARG A 475 1.36 11.95 37.75
CA ARG A 475 0.00 12.43 38.01
C ARG A 475 -1.04 11.60 37.27
N ASN A 476 -2.21 11.42 37.89
CA ASN A 476 -3.37 10.77 37.29
C ASN A 476 -4.28 11.76 36.52
N GLU A 477 -5.38 11.28 35.94
CA GLU A 477 -6.36 12.06 35.20
C GLU A 477 -7.05 13.17 36.03
N LEU A 478 -7.05 13.03 37.36
CA LEU A 478 -7.53 14.03 38.32
C LEU A 478 -6.42 14.98 38.81
N ARG A 479 -5.23 14.91 38.19
CA ARG A 479 -4.02 15.67 38.57
C ARG A 479 -3.50 15.35 39.97
N GLU A 480 -3.91 14.24 40.55
CA GLU A 480 -3.43 13.73 41.84
C GLU A 480 -2.13 12.94 41.63
N SER A 481 -1.26 12.90 42.65
CA SER A 481 0.01 12.17 42.56
C SER A 481 -0.20 10.65 42.45
N MET A 482 0.61 10.01 41.61
CA MET A 482 0.62 8.56 41.38
C MET A 482 2.08 8.06 41.37
N THR A 483 2.34 6.89 41.96
CA THR A 483 3.70 6.31 42.06
C THR A 483 3.98 5.17 41.07
N VAL A 484 2.95 4.65 40.39
CA VAL A 484 3.04 3.45 39.52
C VAL A 484 4.22 3.53 38.54
N CYS A 485 4.38 4.65 37.81
CA CYS A 485 5.48 4.79 36.86
C CYS A 485 6.83 5.05 37.53
N GLU A 486 6.90 5.83 38.61
CA GLU A 486 8.16 6.02 39.36
C GLU A 486 8.69 4.66 39.88
N GLU A 487 7.81 3.83 40.43
CA GLU A 487 8.11 2.46 40.82
C GLU A 487 8.54 1.61 39.61
N LEU A 488 7.86 1.73 38.47
CA LEU A 488 8.19 0.99 37.25
C LEU A 488 9.58 1.33 36.68
N PHE A 489 10.02 2.58 36.79
CA PHE A 489 11.35 3.04 36.35
C PHE A 489 12.44 2.91 37.43
N GLY A 490 12.06 2.60 38.68
CA GLY A 490 12.99 2.44 39.79
C GLY A 490 13.61 3.76 40.23
N VAL A 491 12.78 4.80 40.26
CA VAL A 491 13.16 6.16 40.66
C VAL A 491 12.08 6.76 41.57
N ARG A 492 12.35 7.96 42.09
CA ARG A 492 11.39 8.84 42.77
C ARG A 492 11.83 10.29 42.59
N ASP A 493 10.93 11.23 42.86
CA ASP A 493 11.18 12.66 42.73
C ASP A 493 11.65 13.04 41.31
N ALA A 494 11.10 12.36 40.29
CA ALA A 494 11.48 12.58 38.91
C ALA A 494 11.02 13.96 38.42
N ARG A 495 11.97 14.81 38.00
CA ARG A 495 11.65 16.11 37.41
C ARG A 495 11.09 15.96 36.00
N THR A 496 10.14 16.82 35.63
CA THR A 496 9.51 16.83 34.31
C THR A 496 9.86 18.06 33.47
N ASN A 497 10.67 18.96 34.00
CA ASN A 497 11.02 20.25 33.37
C ASN A 497 11.46 20.11 31.90
N ARG A 498 11.03 21.08 31.08
CA ARG A 498 11.40 21.29 29.68
C ARG A 498 11.34 22.79 29.36
N ILE A 499 11.80 23.19 28.18
CA ILE A 499 11.61 24.57 27.70
C ILE A 499 10.12 24.78 27.44
N ALA A 500 9.49 25.66 28.22
CA ALA A 500 8.11 26.07 27.96
C ALA A 500 8.06 26.91 26.68
N ARG A 501 7.23 26.51 25.71
CA ARG A 501 7.14 27.17 24.41
C ARG A 501 5.74 27.70 24.18
N ALA A 502 5.65 28.85 23.53
CA ALA A 502 4.39 29.45 23.16
C ALA A 502 4.55 30.20 21.83
N GLY A 503 3.44 30.34 21.11
CA GLY A 503 3.46 30.82 19.74
C GLY A 503 4.32 29.95 18.82
N HIS A 504 4.40 30.33 17.56
CA HIS A 504 5.28 29.68 16.58
C HIS A 504 5.86 30.73 15.65
N TRP A 505 7.10 30.47 15.23
CA TRP A 505 7.80 31.31 14.28
C TRP A 505 7.31 31.04 12.86
N VAL A 506 6.87 32.08 12.16
CA VAL A 506 6.42 32.00 10.77
C VAL A 506 7.47 32.66 9.87
N PRO A 507 8.21 31.88 9.06
CA PRO A 507 9.35 32.37 8.29
C PRO A 507 8.91 32.99 6.95
N TYR A 508 8.09 34.04 6.97
CA TYR A 508 7.76 34.76 5.75
C TYR A 508 9.02 35.32 5.08
N VAL A 509 9.03 35.30 3.74
CA VAL A 509 10.12 35.82 2.91
C VAL A 509 9.71 37.04 2.09
N THR A 510 8.42 37.13 1.74
CA THR A 510 7.86 38.30 1.05
C THR A 510 7.52 39.45 1.99
N GLN A 511 7.51 39.19 3.30
CA GLN A 511 7.35 40.15 4.38
C GLN A 511 8.26 39.75 5.55
N PRO A 512 8.54 40.65 6.51
CA PRO A 512 9.31 40.29 7.70
C PRO A 512 8.71 39.06 8.40
N PRO A 513 9.52 38.09 8.82
CA PRO A 513 9.02 36.93 9.56
C PRO A 513 8.42 37.39 10.89
N VAL A 514 7.41 36.65 11.36
CA VAL A 514 6.61 37.05 12.52
C VAL A 514 6.45 35.89 13.49
N TRP A 515 6.17 36.25 14.74
CA TRP A 515 5.63 35.32 15.71
C TRP A 515 4.11 35.32 15.65
N ALA A 516 3.51 34.15 15.48
CA ALA A 516 2.06 33.99 15.53
C ALA A 516 1.62 33.29 16.82
N ASN A 517 0.42 33.63 17.30
CA ASN A 517 -0.19 33.12 18.54
C ASN A 517 0.68 33.25 19.81
N MET A 518 1.45 34.33 19.91
CA MET A 518 2.20 34.63 21.12
C MET A 518 1.27 35.15 22.23
N PRO A 519 1.33 34.60 23.44
CA PRO A 519 0.59 35.15 24.58
C PRO A 519 1.19 36.52 24.98
N ALA A 520 0.40 37.33 25.70
CA ALA A 520 0.83 38.67 26.13
C ALA A 520 2.10 38.66 27.00
N ALA A 521 2.33 37.57 27.74
CA ALA A 521 3.54 37.32 28.52
C ALA A 521 4.17 35.99 28.08
N PRO A 522 4.98 35.98 27.01
CA PRO A 522 5.57 34.75 26.50
C PRO A 522 6.64 34.19 27.44
N PRO A 523 6.82 32.86 27.46
CA PRO A 523 7.92 32.24 28.19
C PRO A 523 9.26 32.65 27.58
N ASP A 524 10.29 32.76 28.42
CA ASP A 524 11.66 33.04 27.98
C ASP A 524 12.35 31.73 27.57
N GLU A 525 12.30 31.41 26.28
CA GLU A 525 12.91 30.20 25.70
C GLU A 525 14.44 30.15 25.81
N THR A 526 15.09 31.23 26.26
CA THR A 526 16.55 31.28 26.46
C THR A 526 16.98 30.85 27.86
N ARG A 527 16.02 30.68 28.79
CA ARG A 527 16.29 30.28 30.17
C ARG A 527 15.96 28.81 30.39
N PHE A 528 16.99 27.99 30.36
CA PHE A 528 16.87 26.56 30.62
C PHE A 528 18.13 26.03 31.31
N GLU A 529 17.96 24.93 32.04
CA GLU A 529 19.07 24.20 32.64
C GLU A 529 19.80 23.39 31.56
N THR A 530 21.11 23.27 31.71
CA THR A 530 21.95 22.43 30.85
C THR A 530 22.80 21.51 31.71
N ALA A 531 23.13 20.35 31.15
CA ALA A 531 24.08 19.41 31.74
C ALA A 531 24.97 18.85 30.63
N ARG A 532 25.95 18.03 31.03
CA ARG A 532 26.84 17.34 30.10
C ARG A 532 26.92 15.87 30.47
N LEU A 533 26.92 15.01 29.46
CA LEU A 533 27.11 13.57 29.61
C LEU A 533 28.38 13.18 28.85
N ASP A 534 29.43 12.86 29.61
CA ASP A 534 30.68 12.33 29.09
C ASP A 534 30.88 10.91 29.62
N GLY A 535 31.09 9.93 28.75
CA GLY A 535 31.34 8.54 29.16
C GLY A 535 30.91 7.52 28.11
N GLN A 536 30.49 6.34 28.57
CA GLN A 536 30.02 5.28 27.70
C GLN A 536 28.75 4.66 28.28
N ALA A 537 27.76 4.39 27.44
CA ALA A 537 26.55 3.67 27.82
C ALA A 537 26.18 2.67 26.73
N LEU A 538 25.88 1.42 27.11
CA LEU A 538 25.48 0.36 26.17
C LEU A 538 26.45 0.16 24.98
N GLY A 539 27.75 0.39 25.20
CA GLY A 539 28.79 0.29 24.17
C GLY A 539 28.88 1.49 23.22
N VAL A 540 28.19 2.59 23.52
CA VAL A 540 28.24 3.85 22.76
C VAL A 540 29.02 4.89 23.56
N ASP A 541 30.04 5.49 22.94
CA ASP A 541 30.80 6.60 23.53
C ASP A 541 30.02 7.92 23.37
N LEU A 542 29.91 8.67 24.46
CA LEU A 542 29.04 9.82 24.59
C LEU A 542 29.84 11.05 25.04
N ALA A 543 29.59 12.17 24.37
CA ALA A 543 30.07 13.50 24.72
C ALA A 543 28.95 14.52 24.44
N LEU A 544 27.80 14.31 25.08
CA LEU A 544 26.54 14.98 24.75
C LEU A 544 26.32 16.25 25.59
N PRO A 545 26.03 17.40 24.97
CA PRO A 545 25.35 18.49 25.66
C PRO A 545 23.88 18.10 25.89
N LEU A 546 23.41 18.28 27.13
CA LEU A 546 22.02 18.00 27.51
C LEU A 546 21.29 19.31 27.78
N ILE A 547 20.07 19.44 27.29
CA ILE A 547 19.18 20.58 27.54
C ILE A 547 17.98 20.06 28.32
N SER A 548 17.54 20.82 29.31
CA SER A 548 16.43 20.43 30.19
C SER A 548 16.72 19.09 30.90
N PRO A 549 17.78 18.99 31.74
CA PRO A 549 18.05 17.80 32.55
C PRO A 549 16.87 17.52 33.49
N ARG A 550 16.48 16.25 33.56
CA ARG A 550 15.38 15.72 34.37
C ARG A 550 15.94 14.81 35.46
N THR A 551 16.47 15.45 36.50
CA THR A 551 17.06 14.72 37.62
C THR A 551 15.99 13.93 38.38
N CYS A 552 16.41 12.81 38.95
CA CYS A 552 15.59 11.95 39.79
C CYS A 552 16.45 11.31 40.88
N THR A 553 15.83 10.78 41.92
CA THR A 553 16.49 9.91 42.89
C THR A 553 16.28 8.46 42.47
N VAL A 554 17.36 7.74 42.21
CA VAL A 554 17.29 6.31 41.88
C VAL A 554 16.97 5.50 43.14
N THR A 555 15.99 4.61 43.06
CA THR A 555 15.60 3.71 44.15
C THR A 555 16.22 2.33 43.93
N ASP A 556 15.65 1.53 43.03
CA ASP A 556 16.12 0.19 42.65
C ASP A 556 16.48 0.06 41.15
N GLY A 557 16.46 1.17 40.40
CA GLY A 557 16.98 1.23 39.04
C GLY A 557 18.52 1.14 38.98
N GLN A 558 19.04 0.60 37.88
CA GLN A 558 20.45 0.57 37.55
C GLN A 558 20.85 1.84 36.76
N VAL A 559 21.75 2.64 37.30
CA VAL A 559 22.33 3.77 36.55
C VAL A 559 23.32 3.24 35.51
N LEU A 560 23.03 3.46 34.24
CA LEU A 560 23.89 3.09 33.12
C LEU A 560 24.82 4.23 32.70
N ALA A 561 24.41 5.48 32.94
CA ALA A 561 25.18 6.67 32.62
C ALA A 561 24.86 7.81 33.60
N THR A 562 25.86 8.65 33.88
CA THR A 562 25.71 9.84 34.73
C THR A 562 26.20 11.08 34.01
N THR A 563 25.60 12.23 34.30
CA THR A 563 26.14 13.53 33.89
C THR A 563 27.48 13.79 34.55
N SER A 564 28.25 14.75 34.03
CA SER A 564 29.53 15.18 34.62
C SER A 564 29.35 15.77 36.04
N ALA A 565 28.12 16.12 36.42
CA ALA A 565 27.75 16.56 37.77
C ALA A 565 27.27 15.41 38.69
N GLY A 566 27.32 14.15 38.21
CA GLY A 566 26.95 12.95 38.97
C GLY A 566 25.45 12.63 39.00
N ALA A 567 24.61 13.36 38.27
CA ALA A 567 23.18 13.05 38.18
C ALA A 567 22.93 11.86 37.24
N PRO A 568 21.93 11.00 37.48
CA PRO A 568 21.56 9.93 36.56
C PRO A 568 21.16 10.50 35.18
N ALA A 569 21.76 9.98 34.11
CA ALA A 569 21.48 10.39 32.72
C ALA A 569 20.78 9.28 31.93
N LEU A 570 21.02 8.01 32.28
CA LEU A 570 20.28 6.85 31.77
C LEU A 570 20.13 5.84 32.90
N VAL A 571 18.89 5.47 33.21
CA VAL A 571 18.54 4.45 34.21
C VAL A 571 17.86 3.28 33.51
N ARG A 572 18.17 2.06 33.91
CA ARG A 572 17.50 0.84 33.45
C ARG A 572 16.92 0.09 34.64
N LYS A 573 15.70 -0.42 34.54
CA LYS A 573 15.15 -1.35 35.53
C LYS A 573 14.61 -2.59 34.86
N GLN A 574 14.97 -3.77 35.37
CA GLN A 574 14.36 -5.03 34.98
C GLN A 574 13.14 -5.26 35.89
N THR A 575 11.98 -5.54 35.29
CA THR A 575 10.72 -5.79 36.03
C THR A 575 10.03 -7.00 35.42
N GLY A 576 9.98 -8.11 36.17
CA GLY A 576 9.49 -9.38 35.62
C GLY A 576 10.34 -9.84 34.42
N ALA A 577 9.68 -10.20 33.32
CA ALA A 577 10.36 -10.61 32.08
C ALA A 577 10.82 -9.42 31.22
N GLY A 578 10.28 -8.22 31.43
CA GLY A 578 10.58 -7.03 30.65
C GLY A 578 11.42 -6.00 31.40
N GLN A 579 11.53 -4.82 30.82
CA GLN A 579 12.44 -3.79 31.32
C GLN A 579 12.02 -2.38 30.94
N THR A 580 12.57 -1.41 31.66
CA THR A 580 12.41 0.01 31.39
C THR A 580 13.75 0.71 31.24
N PHE A 581 13.76 1.78 30.45
CA PHE A 581 14.86 2.72 30.30
C PHE A 581 14.35 4.14 30.48
N LEU A 582 15.02 4.94 31.30
CA LEU A 582 14.67 6.35 31.56
C LEU A 582 15.86 7.24 31.25
N PHE A 583 15.67 8.19 30.32
CA PHE A 583 16.59 9.30 30.11
C PHE A 583 16.41 10.36 31.21
N GLY A 584 17.52 10.79 31.80
CA GLY A 584 17.55 11.87 32.79
C GLY A 584 17.56 13.27 32.17
N PHE A 585 16.98 13.45 30.98
CA PHE A 585 16.95 14.69 30.23
C PHE A 585 15.85 14.65 29.15
N CYS A 586 15.35 15.82 28.75
CA CYS A 586 14.33 15.96 27.71
C CYS A 586 14.94 15.73 26.31
N LEU A 587 14.43 14.75 25.57
CA LEU A 587 14.97 14.37 24.26
C LEU A 587 14.71 15.43 23.19
N GLN A 588 13.49 15.98 23.11
CA GLN A 588 13.13 16.99 22.09
C GLN A 588 13.99 18.26 22.20
N ASP A 589 14.18 18.78 23.41
CA ASP A 589 14.99 19.98 23.65
C ASP A 589 16.46 19.71 23.34
N THR A 590 16.97 18.57 23.81
CA THR A 590 18.36 18.16 23.59
C THR A 590 18.64 17.95 22.09
N TYR A 591 17.75 17.25 21.38
CA TYR A 591 17.90 16.97 19.96
C TYR A 591 17.79 18.22 19.09
N PHE A 592 16.82 19.10 19.38
CA PHE A 592 16.73 20.38 18.70
C PHE A 592 17.95 21.26 18.95
N GLY A 593 18.45 21.31 20.19
CA GLY A 593 19.66 22.07 20.52
C GLY A 593 20.89 21.60 19.73
N MET A 594 20.95 20.33 19.35
CA MET A 594 22.01 19.82 18.47
C MET A 594 21.83 20.25 17.01
N TRP A 595 20.60 20.47 16.53
CA TRP A 595 20.34 21.07 15.22
C TRP A 595 20.61 22.58 15.21
N ASP A 596 20.13 23.30 16.23
CA ASP A 596 20.34 24.75 16.39
C ASP A 596 21.83 25.13 16.43
N LYS A 597 22.67 24.25 17.00
CA LYS A 597 24.14 24.43 17.09
C LYS A 597 24.91 23.79 15.93
N ASP A 598 24.23 23.12 15.02
CA ASP A 598 24.80 22.24 14.00
C ASP A 598 25.91 21.29 14.52
N ASP A 599 25.57 20.45 15.50
CA ASP A 599 26.46 19.44 16.10
C ASP A 599 26.16 18.01 15.58
N PRO A 600 26.67 17.61 14.39
CA PRO A 600 26.41 16.29 13.83
C PRO A 600 27.06 15.15 14.63
N VAL A 601 28.09 15.43 15.45
CA VAL A 601 28.76 14.40 16.27
C VAL A 601 27.84 14.01 17.41
N ALA A 602 27.31 14.99 18.16
CA ALA A 602 26.37 14.73 19.23
C ALA A 602 25.07 14.09 18.72
N ARG A 603 24.55 14.53 17.55
CA ARG A 603 23.38 13.90 16.92
C ARG A 603 23.61 12.40 16.68
N ARG A 604 24.74 12.03 16.05
CA ARG A 604 25.08 10.62 15.79
C ARG A 604 25.25 9.80 17.07
N GLN A 605 25.85 10.38 18.11
CA GLN A 605 26.00 9.70 19.40
C GLN A 605 24.65 9.45 20.08
N LEU A 606 23.75 10.44 20.07
CA LEU A 606 22.39 10.28 20.63
C LEU A 606 21.57 9.26 19.83
N GLN A 607 21.62 9.31 18.49
CA GLN A 607 20.99 8.32 17.61
C GLN A 607 21.55 6.92 17.86
N ALA A 608 22.87 6.77 18.00
CA ALA A 608 23.50 5.48 18.29
C ALA A 608 23.08 4.92 19.65
N LEU A 609 22.96 5.77 20.68
CA LEU A 609 22.46 5.37 22.00
C LEU A 609 21.01 4.89 21.92
N LEU A 610 20.14 5.64 21.25
CA LEU A 610 18.74 5.25 21.05
C LEU A 610 18.60 3.98 20.21
N ALA A 611 19.46 3.75 19.22
CA ALA A 611 19.50 2.49 18.48
C ALA A 611 20.03 1.31 19.34
N ALA A 612 20.90 1.57 20.30
CA ALA A 612 21.48 0.54 21.18
C ALA A 612 20.45 0.00 22.19
N ILE A 613 19.56 0.84 22.72
CA ILE A 613 18.60 0.45 23.76
C ILE A 613 17.67 -0.70 23.29
N PRO A 614 16.89 -0.58 22.19
CA PRO A 614 16.04 -1.67 21.71
C PRO A 614 16.84 -2.94 21.36
N ARG A 615 18.05 -2.79 20.80
CA ARG A 615 18.93 -3.92 20.46
C ARG A 615 19.35 -4.71 21.70
N THR A 616 19.71 -4.02 22.78
CA THR A 616 20.00 -4.66 24.08
C THR A 616 18.73 -5.28 24.68
N ALA A 617 17.57 -4.72 24.38
CA ALA A 617 16.27 -5.29 24.77
C ALA A 617 15.81 -6.47 23.92
N GLY A 618 16.55 -6.83 22.85
CA GLY A 618 16.18 -7.92 21.95
C GLY A 618 15.16 -7.54 20.88
N VAL A 619 14.75 -6.26 20.81
CA VAL A 619 13.80 -5.75 19.82
C VAL A 619 14.57 -5.19 18.62
N ARG A 620 14.19 -5.63 17.41
CA ARG A 620 14.82 -5.21 16.15
C ARG A 620 13.76 -4.86 15.12
N ALA A 621 13.86 -3.68 14.53
CA ALA A 621 12.94 -3.24 13.48
C ALA A 621 12.90 -4.18 12.27
N HIS A 622 11.77 -4.17 11.56
CA HIS A 622 11.62 -4.85 10.28
C HIS A 622 12.50 -4.20 9.22
N VAL A 623 12.61 -2.87 9.24
CA VAL A 623 13.44 -2.10 8.31
C VAL A 623 14.30 -1.09 9.06
N HIS A 624 15.55 -0.93 8.66
CA HIS A 624 16.46 0.04 9.27
C HIS A 624 17.51 0.52 8.27
N SER A 625 17.69 1.83 8.19
CA SER A 625 18.75 2.51 7.42
C SER A 625 19.94 2.83 8.34
N SER A 626 21.16 2.53 7.92
CA SER A 626 22.36 2.88 8.69
C SER A 626 22.66 4.38 8.70
N ASN A 627 22.09 5.12 7.75
CA ASN A 627 22.09 6.58 7.72
C ASN A 627 20.72 7.09 8.20
N PRO A 628 20.63 7.66 9.42
CA PRO A 628 19.36 8.08 10.02
C PRO A 628 18.61 9.15 9.20
N ASP A 629 19.30 9.89 8.34
CA ASP A 629 18.70 10.95 7.51
C ASP A 629 18.21 10.44 6.14
N ILE A 630 18.38 9.13 5.86
CA ILE A 630 17.78 8.41 4.73
C ILE A 630 16.72 7.46 5.28
N GLU A 631 15.45 7.75 5.02
CA GLU A 631 14.32 6.90 5.40
C GLU A 631 14.39 5.57 4.66
N ALA A 632 14.07 4.48 5.35
CA ALA A 632 13.74 3.20 4.74
C ALA A 632 12.43 2.69 5.33
N ALA A 633 11.44 2.43 4.47
CA ALA A 633 10.11 1.99 4.86
C ALA A 633 9.65 0.81 3.99
N VAL A 634 8.85 -0.09 4.56
CA VAL A 634 8.37 -1.28 3.85
C VAL A 634 6.86 -1.40 3.94
N ARG A 635 6.25 -1.65 2.79
CA ARG A 635 4.88 -2.16 2.65
C ARG A 635 4.95 -3.62 2.23
N ALA A 636 4.13 -4.50 2.80
CA ALA A 636 4.17 -5.92 2.43
C ALA A 636 2.87 -6.65 2.76
N ASN A 637 2.54 -7.64 1.93
CA ASN A 637 1.58 -8.69 2.24
C ASN A 637 2.28 -10.06 2.15
N LYS A 638 1.54 -11.16 1.98
CA LYS A 638 2.11 -12.52 1.88
C LYS A 638 2.73 -12.83 0.50
N GLN A 639 2.38 -12.06 -0.53
CA GLN A 639 2.72 -12.32 -1.93
C GLN A 639 3.82 -11.40 -2.44
N GLU A 640 3.94 -10.18 -1.91
CA GLU A 640 4.98 -9.23 -2.30
C GLU A 640 5.15 -8.11 -1.26
N GLY A 641 6.19 -7.30 -1.45
CA GLY A 641 6.37 -6.06 -0.72
C GLY A 641 7.02 -4.98 -1.57
N PHE A 642 7.03 -3.76 -1.05
CA PHE A 642 7.65 -2.59 -1.64
C PHE A 642 8.56 -1.93 -0.60
N LEU A 643 9.83 -1.78 -0.95
CA LEU A 643 10.82 -1.05 -0.17
C LEU A 643 10.96 0.36 -0.74
N PHE A 644 10.71 1.34 0.10
CA PHE A 644 10.96 2.76 -0.14
C PHE A 644 12.27 3.13 0.55
N VAL A 645 13.19 3.77 -0.18
CA VAL A 645 14.39 4.39 0.40
C VAL A 645 14.45 5.84 -0.07
N ILE A 646 14.24 6.78 0.85
CA ILE A 646 14.00 8.20 0.56
C ILE A 646 15.06 9.04 1.27
N ASN A 647 15.80 9.86 0.53
CA ASN A 647 16.80 10.73 1.13
C ASN A 647 16.23 12.13 1.35
N HIS A 648 15.97 12.48 2.61
CA HIS A 648 15.38 13.78 2.95
C HIS A 648 16.39 14.93 3.01
N GLU A 649 17.59 14.66 3.51
CA GLU A 649 18.58 15.72 3.76
C GLU A 649 20.04 15.24 3.87
N ALA A 650 20.29 13.93 3.72
CA ALA A 650 21.60 13.33 3.91
C ALA A 650 22.57 13.69 2.77
N GLN A 651 23.68 14.32 3.13
CA GLN A 651 24.74 14.63 2.17
C GLN A 651 25.54 13.39 1.75
N ASP A 652 25.72 12.44 2.68
CA ASP A 652 26.18 11.10 2.33
C ASP A 652 24.98 10.32 1.79
N ILE A 653 24.98 10.10 0.47
CA ILE A 653 23.89 9.47 -0.25
C ILE A 653 23.87 7.95 -0.09
N SER A 654 24.91 7.35 0.51
CA SER A 654 24.97 5.91 0.72
C SER A 654 24.34 5.52 2.04
N THR A 655 23.60 4.41 2.04
CA THR A 655 23.14 3.78 3.28
C THR A 655 23.13 2.28 3.14
N THR A 656 23.27 1.57 4.25
CA THR A 656 22.96 0.15 4.34
C THR A 656 21.54 0.00 4.87
N VAL A 657 20.67 -0.59 4.07
CA VAL A 657 19.28 -0.90 4.45
C VAL A 657 19.18 -2.38 4.80
N ARG A 658 18.74 -2.67 6.03
CA ARG A 658 18.36 -4.01 6.47
C ARG A 658 16.86 -4.14 6.40
N VAL A 659 16.37 -5.22 5.79
CA VAL A 659 14.95 -5.61 5.78
C VAL A 659 14.81 -7.03 6.35
N ALA A 660 13.85 -7.27 7.23
CA ALA A 660 13.68 -8.53 7.93
C ALA A 660 12.22 -8.76 8.37
N ASP A 661 11.95 -10.00 8.76
CA ASP A 661 10.70 -10.41 9.41
C ASP A 661 9.45 -10.03 8.58
N LEU A 662 9.56 -10.14 7.26
CA LEU A 662 8.43 -9.96 6.34
C LEU A 662 7.55 -11.21 6.32
N PRO A 663 6.29 -11.11 5.86
CA PRO A 663 5.38 -12.26 5.76
C PRO A 663 5.84 -13.36 4.77
N PHE A 664 6.94 -13.13 4.05
CA PHE A 664 7.59 -14.06 3.13
C PHE A 664 9.10 -13.85 3.15
N ARG A 665 9.84 -14.86 2.68
CA ARG A 665 11.29 -14.76 2.49
C ARG A 665 11.61 -14.04 1.18
N VAL A 666 12.39 -12.96 1.21
CA VAL A 666 12.76 -12.22 -0.01
C VAL A 666 13.66 -13.06 -0.91
N GLY A 667 13.24 -13.21 -2.16
CA GLY A 667 13.92 -13.94 -3.25
C GLY A 667 14.62 -13.02 -4.23
N GLN A 668 13.93 -11.96 -4.62
CA GLN A 668 14.38 -10.96 -5.59
C GLN A 668 14.01 -9.57 -5.09
N VAL A 669 14.87 -8.60 -5.40
CA VAL A 669 14.56 -7.18 -5.24
C VAL A 669 14.70 -6.55 -6.63
N VAL A 670 13.69 -5.81 -7.07
CA VAL A 670 13.66 -5.19 -8.41
C VAL A 670 13.42 -3.70 -8.25
N ASN A 671 14.31 -2.86 -8.77
CA ASN A 671 14.09 -1.42 -8.82
C ASN A 671 13.00 -1.11 -9.83
N LEU A 672 11.95 -0.40 -9.42
CA LEU A 672 10.81 -0.11 -10.28
C LEU A 672 11.06 1.04 -11.26
N GLU A 673 12.11 1.85 -11.04
CA GLU A 673 12.44 2.93 -11.99
C GLU A 673 12.97 2.37 -13.33
N ASP A 674 13.72 1.27 -13.29
CA ASP A 674 14.40 0.71 -14.46
C ASP A 674 14.14 -0.79 -14.70
N GLY A 675 13.41 -1.45 -13.80
CA GLY A 675 13.11 -2.88 -13.87
C GLY A 675 14.29 -3.81 -13.54
N HIS A 676 15.45 -3.27 -13.15
CA HIS A 676 16.64 -4.08 -12.93
C HIS A 676 16.65 -4.73 -11.53
N PRO A 677 17.21 -5.95 -11.40
CA PRO A 677 17.45 -6.56 -10.10
C PRO A 677 18.42 -5.74 -9.25
N VAL A 678 18.10 -5.54 -7.97
CA VAL A 678 18.99 -4.94 -6.98
C VAL A 678 19.68 -6.04 -6.19
N ALA A 679 21.01 -6.00 -6.13
CA ALA A 679 21.79 -6.94 -5.36
C ALA A 679 21.55 -6.78 -3.85
N PHE A 680 21.45 -7.91 -3.14
CA PHE A 680 21.35 -7.93 -1.69
C PHE A 680 22.13 -9.11 -1.09
N ALA A 681 22.62 -8.93 0.13
CA ALA A 681 23.21 -10.00 0.94
C ALA A 681 22.16 -10.59 1.88
N ARG A 682 22.22 -11.90 2.15
CA ARG A 682 21.34 -12.55 3.14
C ARG A 682 21.95 -12.47 4.54
N GLU A 683 21.10 -12.23 5.53
CA GLU A 683 21.45 -12.23 6.94
C GLU A 683 20.57 -13.22 7.70
N GLY A 684 21.08 -14.44 7.89
CA GLY A 684 20.25 -15.52 8.43
C GLY A 684 19.16 -15.96 7.45
N ALA A 685 18.04 -16.45 7.98
CA ALA A 685 16.96 -17.04 7.17
C ALA A 685 16.08 -15.98 6.49
N ASP A 686 15.70 -14.94 7.25
CA ASP A 686 14.56 -14.06 6.94
C ASP A 686 14.93 -12.58 6.79
N ALA A 687 16.23 -12.23 6.84
CA ALA A 687 16.70 -10.87 6.64
C ALA A 687 17.61 -10.74 5.42
N ILE A 688 17.55 -9.56 4.81
CA ILE A 688 18.40 -9.13 3.71
C ILE A 688 19.03 -7.78 4.02
N ARG A 689 20.16 -7.51 3.37
CA ARG A 689 20.90 -6.26 3.45
C ARG A 689 21.18 -5.74 2.05
N LEU A 690 20.87 -4.48 1.80
CA LEU A 690 21.15 -3.76 0.56
C LEU A 690 21.99 -2.52 0.87
N THR A 691 22.74 -2.03 -0.12
CA THR A 691 23.53 -0.80 0.02
C THR A 691 23.21 0.18 -1.11
N PRO A 692 22.00 0.77 -1.14
CA PRO A 692 21.64 1.75 -2.15
C PRO A 692 22.40 3.07 -1.98
N SER A 693 22.49 3.81 -3.08
CA SER A 693 22.92 5.20 -3.11
C SER A 693 21.75 6.05 -3.62
N VAL A 694 21.19 6.90 -2.76
CA VAL A 694 19.99 7.69 -3.05
C VAL A 694 20.31 9.18 -2.89
N PRO A 695 20.36 9.97 -3.97
CA PRO A 695 20.59 11.41 -3.89
C PRO A 695 19.52 12.13 -3.07
N VAL A 696 19.89 13.28 -2.47
CA VAL A 696 18.93 14.14 -1.74
C VAL A 696 17.72 14.43 -2.61
N GLY A 697 16.52 14.27 -2.05
CA GLY A 697 15.26 14.51 -2.75
C GLY A 697 14.83 13.38 -3.68
N SER A 698 15.60 12.29 -3.78
CA SER A 698 15.27 11.13 -4.61
C SER A 698 14.69 9.98 -3.77
N THR A 699 13.98 9.09 -4.45
CA THR A 699 13.44 7.85 -3.87
C THR A 699 13.88 6.67 -4.72
N MET A 700 14.41 5.63 -4.09
CA MET A 700 14.45 4.29 -4.67
C MET A 700 13.19 3.55 -4.24
N LEU A 701 12.35 3.15 -5.20
CA LEU A 701 11.21 2.28 -4.97
C LEU A 701 11.51 0.91 -5.56
N ALA A 702 11.55 -0.13 -4.73
CA ALA A 702 11.87 -1.48 -5.16
C ALA A 702 10.79 -2.50 -4.77
N ALA A 703 10.39 -3.36 -5.70
CA ALA A 703 9.56 -4.52 -5.41
C ALA A 703 10.39 -5.63 -4.75
N LEU A 704 9.90 -6.15 -3.64
CA LEU A 704 10.40 -7.30 -2.89
C LEU A 704 9.55 -8.51 -3.26
N LYS A 705 10.10 -9.44 -4.02
CA LYS A 705 9.37 -10.65 -4.44
C LYS A 705 9.76 -11.85 -3.56
N PRO A 706 8.82 -12.75 -3.23
CA PRO A 706 9.11 -13.98 -2.52
C PRO A 706 10.16 -14.84 -3.22
N ALA A 707 10.93 -15.58 -2.44
CA ALA A 707 11.78 -16.64 -2.95
C ALA A 707 10.92 -17.67 -3.71
N GLY A 708 11.11 -17.75 -5.02
CA GLY A 708 10.35 -18.63 -5.91
C GLY A 708 9.23 -17.96 -6.73
N ALA A 709 9.01 -16.65 -6.59
CA ALA A 709 8.01 -15.91 -7.38
C ALA A 709 8.40 -15.84 -8.87
N ARG A 710 7.42 -16.06 -9.75
CA ARG A 710 7.57 -16.07 -11.22
C ARG A 710 6.91 -14.82 -11.80
N ASP A 711 7.49 -14.23 -12.83
CA ASP A 711 7.03 -13.00 -13.49
C ASP A 711 6.50 -13.22 -14.92
N THR A 712 6.55 -14.47 -15.38
CA THR A 712 5.93 -15.00 -16.59
C THR A 712 5.43 -16.42 -16.30
N PHE A 713 4.47 -16.92 -17.09
CA PHE A 713 4.08 -18.32 -16.96
C PHE A 713 5.26 -19.24 -17.30
N THR A 714 5.39 -20.36 -16.59
CA THR A 714 6.34 -21.41 -16.95
C THR A 714 5.65 -22.44 -17.82
N LEU A 715 6.25 -22.77 -18.96
CA LEU A 715 5.77 -23.82 -19.85
C LEU A 715 6.76 -24.98 -19.85
N TRP A 716 6.26 -26.20 -19.76
CA TRP A 716 7.05 -27.42 -19.89
C TRP A 716 6.60 -28.23 -21.09
N GLN A 717 7.57 -28.67 -21.90
CA GLN A 717 7.39 -29.74 -22.88
C GLN A 717 7.80 -31.06 -22.23
N LEU A 718 6.85 -31.98 -22.08
CA LEU A 718 7.12 -33.26 -21.43
C LEU A 718 7.80 -34.22 -22.42
N PRO A 719 8.73 -35.07 -21.94
CA PRO A 719 9.37 -36.06 -22.78
C PRO A 719 8.46 -37.27 -23.02
N SER A 720 8.53 -37.87 -24.21
CA SER A 720 7.87 -39.15 -24.48
C SER A 720 8.35 -40.23 -23.50
N GLN A 721 7.41 -40.94 -22.87
CA GLN A 721 7.67 -42.12 -22.04
C GLN A 721 7.56 -43.42 -22.84
N THR A 722 7.14 -43.32 -24.10
CA THR A 722 7.03 -44.44 -25.04
C THR A 722 7.88 -44.19 -26.30
N PRO A 723 8.14 -45.23 -27.13
CA PRO A 723 8.86 -45.05 -28.39
C PRO A 723 8.08 -44.30 -29.48
N VAL A 724 6.81 -43.96 -29.26
CA VAL A 724 5.93 -43.31 -30.24
C VAL A 724 5.99 -41.79 -30.07
N GLN A 725 5.73 -41.03 -31.14
CA GLN A 725 5.55 -39.59 -31.02
C GLN A 725 4.37 -39.25 -30.09
N MET A 726 4.46 -38.10 -29.43
CA MET A 726 3.44 -37.60 -28.50
C MET A 726 3.53 -36.09 -28.37
N MET A 727 2.44 -35.46 -27.96
CA MET A 727 2.41 -34.06 -27.56
C MET A 727 1.84 -33.95 -26.15
N SER A 728 2.61 -33.34 -25.23
CA SER A 728 2.13 -33.01 -23.90
C SER A 728 2.86 -31.79 -23.36
N TYR A 729 2.10 -30.74 -23.07
CA TYR A 729 2.60 -29.52 -22.47
C TYR A 729 1.84 -29.20 -21.18
N VAL A 730 2.58 -28.76 -20.17
CA VAL A 730 2.01 -28.26 -18.93
C VAL A 730 2.47 -26.82 -18.76
N LEU A 731 1.53 -25.94 -18.46
CA LEU A 731 1.77 -24.52 -18.19
C LEU A 731 1.36 -24.24 -16.74
N GLN A 732 2.18 -23.50 -16.00
CA GLN A 732 1.84 -22.97 -14.69
C GLN A 732 1.95 -21.45 -14.71
N THR A 733 0.86 -20.77 -14.36
CA THR A 733 0.77 -19.32 -14.32
C THR A 733 1.57 -18.75 -13.14
N VAL A 734 1.68 -17.42 -13.08
CA VAL A 734 2.44 -16.74 -12.02
C VAL A 734 1.82 -16.92 -10.63
N HIS A 735 0.51 -17.19 -10.54
CA HIS A 735 -0.18 -17.55 -9.30
C HIS A 735 -0.56 -19.04 -9.24
N ASP A 736 0.31 -19.90 -9.78
CA ASP A 736 0.29 -21.36 -9.65
C ASP A 736 -0.90 -22.11 -10.28
N GLN A 737 -1.72 -21.47 -11.12
CA GLN A 737 -2.78 -22.17 -11.86
C GLN A 737 -2.17 -23.02 -12.99
N VAL A 738 -2.67 -24.24 -13.19
CA VAL A 738 -2.12 -25.18 -14.16
C VAL A 738 -3.04 -25.35 -15.36
N VAL A 739 -2.48 -25.24 -16.56
CA VAL A 739 -3.12 -25.57 -17.84
C VAL A 739 -2.36 -26.72 -18.49
N VAL A 740 -3.09 -27.70 -19.01
CA VAL A 740 -2.51 -28.83 -19.76
C VAL A 740 -2.96 -28.72 -21.21
N ILE A 741 -2.03 -28.76 -22.17
CA ILE A 741 -2.31 -28.81 -23.61
C ILE A 741 -1.86 -30.17 -24.09
N ASP A 742 -2.84 -31.01 -24.40
CA ASP A 742 -2.70 -32.44 -24.66
C ASP A 742 -1.98 -33.21 -23.54
N GLY A 743 -2.09 -34.53 -23.57
CA GLY A 743 -1.57 -35.42 -22.55
C GLY A 743 -0.59 -36.48 -23.05
N GLY A 744 -0.47 -36.68 -24.35
CA GLY A 744 0.32 -37.77 -24.92
C GLY A 744 -0.46 -39.08 -25.03
N ASN A 745 0.30 -40.17 -25.20
CA ASN A 745 -0.23 -41.53 -25.31
C ASN A 745 -0.61 -42.10 -23.92
N ALA A 746 -1.36 -43.22 -23.92
CA ALA A 746 -1.72 -43.93 -22.68
C ALA A 746 -0.51 -44.25 -21.78
N GLY A 747 0.63 -44.61 -22.38
CA GLY A 747 1.86 -44.91 -21.63
C GLY A 747 2.52 -43.69 -20.96
N ASP A 748 2.15 -42.47 -21.35
CA ASP A 748 2.66 -41.22 -20.78
C ASP A 748 1.86 -40.77 -19.53
N ALA A 749 0.67 -41.35 -19.32
CA ALA A 749 -0.25 -41.00 -18.24
C ALA A 749 0.37 -41.01 -16.83
N PRO A 750 1.18 -42.02 -16.42
CA PRO A 750 1.77 -42.02 -15.09
C PRO A 750 2.70 -40.83 -14.87
N TYR A 751 3.55 -40.50 -15.85
CA TYR A 751 4.49 -39.38 -15.74
C TYR A 751 3.75 -38.04 -15.67
N LEU A 752 2.78 -37.82 -16.57
CA LEU A 752 1.98 -36.60 -16.59
C LEU A 752 1.21 -36.41 -15.28
N ARG A 753 0.62 -37.47 -14.74
CA ARG A 753 -0.10 -37.41 -13.45
C ARG A 753 0.83 -37.02 -12.30
N GLU A 754 1.99 -37.66 -12.18
CA GLU A 754 2.95 -37.31 -11.12
C GLU A 754 3.48 -35.88 -11.29
N PHE A 755 3.68 -35.43 -12.53
CA PHE A 755 4.09 -34.06 -12.82
C PHE A 755 3.05 -33.04 -12.34
N ILE A 756 1.77 -33.23 -12.69
CA ILE A 756 0.65 -32.38 -12.25
C ILE A 756 0.50 -32.41 -10.72
N ASN A 757 0.64 -33.58 -10.10
CA ASN A 757 0.60 -33.70 -8.64
C ASN A 757 1.74 -32.94 -7.95
N GLY A 758 2.93 -32.91 -8.56
CA GLY A 758 4.04 -32.07 -8.12
C GLY A 758 3.75 -30.56 -8.19
N LEU A 759 2.80 -30.15 -9.02
CA LEU A 759 2.32 -28.77 -9.15
C LEU A 759 1.05 -28.48 -8.33
N GLY A 760 0.65 -29.39 -7.41
CA GLY A 760 -0.51 -29.19 -6.53
C GLY A 760 -1.76 -29.96 -6.93
N GLY A 761 -1.71 -30.75 -8.02
CA GLY A 761 -2.76 -31.73 -8.34
C GLY A 761 -4.07 -31.13 -8.86
N LYS A 762 -4.09 -29.84 -9.23
CA LYS A 762 -5.26 -29.15 -9.77
C LYS A 762 -4.97 -28.63 -11.17
N VAL A 763 -5.89 -28.82 -12.10
CA VAL A 763 -5.80 -28.37 -13.49
C VAL A 763 -7.00 -27.48 -13.79
N GLU A 764 -6.74 -26.19 -14.02
CA GLU A 764 -7.76 -25.19 -14.32
C GLU A 764 -8.38 -25.41 -15.70
N ALA A 765 -7.54 -25.71 -16.69
CA ALA A 765 -7.96 -26.03 -18.05
C ALA A 765 -7.12 -27.16 -18.64
N TRP A 766 -7.79 -28.14 -19.25
CA TRP A 766 -7.16 -29.15 -20.09
C TRP A 766 -7.65 -28.97 -21.52
N VAL A 767 -6.76 -28.68 -22.46
CA VAL A 767 -7.12 -28.48 -23.87
C VAL A 767 -6.74 -29.72 -24.66
N ILE A 768 -7.70 -30.29 -25.39
CA ILE A 768 -7.48 -31.36 -26.38
C ILE A 768 -7.43 -30.70 -27.74
N THR A 769 -6.26 -30.70 -28.38
CA THR A 769 -6.08 -29.96 -29.64
C THR A 769 -6.80 -30.63 -30.81
N HIS A 770 -6.78 -31.95 -30.90
CA HIS A 770 -7.48 -32.75 -31.90
C HIS A 770 -7.59 -34.24 -31.50
N PRO A 771 -8.46 -35.04 -32.15
CA PRO A 771 -8.73 -36.41 -31.72
C PRO A 771 -7.74 -37.46 -32.25
N HIS A 772 -6.45 -37.34 -31.92
CA HIS A 772 -5.47 -38.43 -32.05
C HIS A 772 -4.98 -38.97 -30.70
N SER A 773 -4.65 -40.26 -30.65
CA SER A 773 -4.36 -40.95 -29.38
C SER A 773 -3.08 -40.47 -28.71
N ASP A 774 -2.09 -40.04 -29.50
CA ASP A 774 -0.84 -39.43 -29.05
C ASP A 774 -1.01 -38.00 -28.53
N HIS A 775 -2.24 -37.50 -28.49
CA HIS A 775 -2.65 -36.25 -27.86
C HIS A 775 -3.54 -36.49 -26.63
N PHE A 776 -4.58 -37.33 -26.71
CA PHE A 776 -5.57 -37.43 -25.61
C PHE A 776 -5.53 -38.75 -24.81
N ALA A 777 -4.79 -39.78 -25.24
CA ALA A 777 -4.94 -41.10 -24.60
C ALA A 777 -4.42 -41.10 -23.16
N ALA A 778 -3.44 -40.27 -22.81
CA ALA A 778 -3.02 -40.12 -21.42
C ALA A 778 -4.15 -39.59 -20.53
N LEU A 779 -4.90 -38.59 -21.00
CA LEU A 779 -6.07 -38.08 -20.30
C LEU A 779 -7.13 -39.17 -20.14
N THR A 780 -7.34 -39.99 -21.18
CA THR A 780 -8.29 -41.12 -21.14
C THR A 780 -7.95 -42.09 -20.00
N GLU A 781 -6.67 -42.45 -19.84
CA GLU A 781 -6.19 -43.29 -18.73
C GLU A 781 -6.31 -42.57 -17.37
N ILE A 782 -5.93 -41.29 -17.28
CA ILE A 782 -6.01 -40.50 -16.05
C ILE A 782 -7.44 -40.43 -15.52
N LEU A 783 -8.42 -40.20 -16.39
CA LEU A 783 -9.84 -40.12 -15.99
C LEU A 783 -10.39 -41.45 -15.45
N GLN A 784 -9.77 -42.57 -15.78
CA GLN A 784 -10.18 -43.91 -15.33
C GLN A 784 -9.45 -44.37 -14.06
N ALA A 785 -8.33 -43.73 -13.71
CA ALA A 785 -7.46 -44.15 -12.62
C ALA A 785 -7.84 -43.49 -11.26
N PRO A 786 -7.71 -44.21 -10.14
CA PRO A 786 -7.80 -43.60 -8.82
C PRO A 786 -6.62 -42.63 -8.59
N GLY A 787 -6.88 -41.50 -7.93
CA GLY A 787 -5.87 -40.46 -7.68
C GLY A 787 -5.62 -39.52 -8.87
N ALA A 788 -6.60 -39.38 -9.77
CA ALA A 788 -6.58 -38.38 -10.83
C ALA A 788 -6.53 -36.94 -10.25
N PRO A 789 -5.81 -36.01 -10.91
CA PRO A 789 -5.83 -34.61 -10.52
C PRO A 789 -7.23 -34.02 -10.64
N GLU A 790 -7.50 -32.97 -9.85
CA GLU A 790 -8.73 -32.21 -9.93
C GLU A 790 -8.73 -31.36 -11.21
N ILE A 791 -9.45 -31.80 -12.24
CA ILE A 791 -9.60 -31.04 -13.49
C ILE A 791 -10.86 -30.18 -13.38
N LYS A 792 -10.79 -28.88 -13.66
CA LYS A 792 -11.96 -27.99 -13.62
C LYS A 792 -12.71 -27.99 -14.95
N ALA A 793 -12.02 -27.74 -16.06
CA ALA A 793 -12.61 -27.71 -17.38
C ALA A 793 -11.74 -28.45 -18.41
N ILE A 794 -12.41 -29.11 -19.36
CA ILE A 794 -11.78 -29.73 -20.53
C ILE A 794 -12.31 -28.99 -21.76
N TYR A 795 -11.42 -28.46 -22.59
CA TYR A 795 -11.73 -27.68 -23.78
C TYR A 795 -11.28 -28.40 -25.04
N GLY A 796 -11.95 -28.14 -26.16
CA GLY A 796 -11.57 -28.69 -27.45
C GLY A 796 -12.45 -28.14 -28.58
N SER A 797 -12.09 -28.44 -29.82
CA SER A 797 -12.99 -28.32 -30.96
C SER A 797 -12.85 -29.60 -31.78
N LEU A 798 -13.72 -30.57 -31.52
CA LEU A 798 -13.59 -31.92 -32.07
C LEU A 798 -14.72 -32.20 -33.08
N PRO A 799 -14.42 -32.83 -34.23
CA PRO A 799 -15.46 -33.40 -35.09
C PRO A 799 -16.33 -34.41 -34.32
N ASP A 800 -17.59 -34.56 -34.72
CA ASP A 800 -18.47 -35.53 -34.10
C ASP A 800 -18.12 -36.98 -34.51
N GLU A 801 -18.64 -37.95 -33.74
CA GLU A 801 -18.37 -39.37 -33.99
C GLU A 801 -18.79 -39.82 -35.39
N ALA A 802 -19.90 -39.29 -35.93
CA ALA A 802 -20.42 -39.69 -37.23
C ALA A 802 -19.47 -39.26 -38.35
N TRP A 803 -18.93 -38.05 -38.25
CA TRP A 803 -17.92 -37.52 -39.17
C TRP A 803 -16.62 -38.33 -39.08
N ILE A 804 -16.14 -38.64 -37.87
CA ILE A 804 -14.94 -39.49 -37.68
C ILE A 804 -15.16 -40.88 -38.27
N ALA A 805 -16.33 -41.49 -38.04
CA ALA A 805 -16.65 -42.80 -38.58
C ALA A 805 -16.70 -42.82 -40.12
N GLN A 806 -17.05 -41.70 -40.75
CA GLN A 806 -17.13 -41.57 -42.20
C GLN A 806 -15.78 -41.29 -42.86
N HIS A 807 -14.92 -40.49 -42.21
CA HIS A 807 -13.73 -39.92 -42.84
C HIS A 807 -12.40 -40.45 -42.28
N CYS A 808 -12.41 -41.22 -41.20
CA CYS A 808 -11.21 -41.66 -40.50
C CYS A 808 -11.12 -43.20 -40.43
N SER A 809 -9.97 -43.71 -39.98
CA SER A 809 -9.74 -45.15 -39.81
C SER A 809 -10.51 -45.74 -38.63
N GLU A 810 -10.73 -47.06 -38.66
CA GLU A 810 -11.35 -47.78 -37.55
C GLU A 810 -10.56 -47.64 -36.24
N GLY A 811 -9.23 -47.55 -36.33
CA GLY A 811 -8.35 -47.33 -35.18
C GLY A 811 -8.58 -45.98 -34.50
N GLU A 812 -8.66 -44.90 -35.30
CA GLU A 812 -8.95 -43.55 -34.80
C GLU A 812 -10.35 -43.46 -34.19
N LEU A 813 -11.36 -44.03 -34.85
CA LEU A 813 -12.72 -44.11 -34.32
C LEU A 813 -12.77 -44.88 -32.99
N LYS A 814 -12.01 -45.98 -32.86
CA LYS A 814 -11.93 -46.76 -31.63
C LYS A 814 -11.31 -45.95 -30.49
N SER A 815 -10.24 -45.21 -30.73
CA SER A 815 -9.59 -44.35 -29.74
C SER A 815 -10.52 -43.20 -29.33
N TYR A 816 -11.20 -42.55 -30.27
CA TYR A 816 -12.18 -41.50 -29.99
C TYR A 816 -13.31 -42.01 -29.08
N ARG A 817 -13.89 -43.17 -29.40
CA ARG A 817 -14.92 -43.82 -28.56
C ARG A 817 -14.41 -44.23 -27.18
N ALA A 818 -13.12 -44.53 -27.03
CA ALA A 818 -12.54 -44.82 -25.72
C ALA A 818 -12.47 -43.55 -24.86
N MET A 819 -12.02 -42.43 -25.44
CA MET A 819 -12.02 -41.12 -24.78
C MET A 819 -13.43 -40.66 -24.41
N ALA A 820 -14.39 -40.75 -25.33
CA ALA A 820 -15.78 -40.37 -25.07
C ALA A 820 -16.38 -41.14 -23.89
N ARG A 821 -16.12 -42.45 -23.79
CA ARG A 821 -16.54 -43.28 -22.65
C ARG A 821 -15.84 -42.90 -21.35
N ALA A 822 -14.55 -42.54 -21.38
CA ALA A 822 -13.83 -42.09 -20.18
C ALA A 822 -14.35 -40.74 -19.65
N LEU A 823 -14.67 -39.82 -20.56
CA LEU A 823 -15.31 -38.54 -20.21
C LEU A 823 -16.69 -38.78 -19.58
N GLU A 824 -17.52 -39.62 -20.20
CA GLU A 824 -18.85 -39.97 -19.67
C GLU A 824 -18.75 -40.62 -18.29
N ALA A 825 -17.87 -41.62 -18.12
CA ALA A 825 -17.67 -42.33 -16.85
C ALA A 825 -17.13 -41.43 -15.72
N SER A 826 -16.42 -40.36 -16.08
CA SER A 826 -15.92 -39.36 -15.13
C SER A 826 -16.86 -38.15 -14.94
N HIS A 827 -18.05 -38.17 -15.55
CA HIS A 827 -19.03 -37.08 -15.54
C HIS A 827 -18.46 -35.75 -16.07
N ARG A 828 -17.66 -35.83 -17.13
CA ARG A 828 -17.03 -34.68 -17.78
C ARG A 828 -17.45 -34.55 -19.23
N THR A 829 -17.41 -33.33 -19.74
CA THR A 829 -17.69 -33.01 -21.14
C THR A 829 -16.60 -32.09 -21.68
N VAL A 830 -16.34 -32.18 -22.98
CA VAL A 830 -15.48 -31.22 -23.68
C VAL A 830 -16.29 -29.96 -23.98
N ILE A 831 -15.81 -28.81 -23.53
CA ILE A 831 -16.38 -27.49 -23.82
C ILE A 831 -15.84 -27.05 -25.18
N GLU A 832 -16.76 -26.82 -26.12
CA GLU A 832 -16.43 -26.40 -27.48
C GLU A 832 -15.82 -24.99 -27.50
N LEU A 833 -14.63 -24.86 -28.09
CA LEU A 833 -13.99 -23.58 -28.37
C LEU A 833 -14.35 -23.06 -29.76
N SER A 834 -14.71 -21.77 -29.84
CA SER A 834 -15.03 -21.10 -31.09
C SER A 834 -13.85 -20.34 -31.65
N LEU A 835 -13.81 -20.20 -32.98
CA LEU A 835 -12.79 -19.40 -33.67
C LEU A 835 -12.83 -17.94 -33.17
N GLY A 836 -11.68 -17.38 -32.81
CA GLY A 836 -11.54 -16.03 -32.26
C GLY A 836 -11.82 -15.92 -30.76
N GLN A 837 -12.26 -16.99 -30.10
CA GLN A 837 -12.50 -16.99 -28.67
C GLN A 837 -11.19 -16.76 -27.90
N THR A 838 -11.27 -16.00 -26.82
CA THR A 838 -10.18 -15.80 -25.87
C THR A 838 -10.58 -16.37 -24.52
N LEU A 839 -9.66 -17.11 -23.89
CA LEU A 839 -9.71 -17.43 -22.47
C LEU A 839 -8.63 -16.61 -21.76
N ASP A 840 -8.95 -16.12 -20.57
CA ASP A 840 -7.97 -15.54 -19.65
C ASP A 840 -7.88 -16.44 -18.42
N ILE A 841 -6.68 -16.97 -18.18
CA ILE A 841 -6.39 -17.80 -17.03
C ILE A 841 -5.23 -17.13 -16.31
N ASP A 842 -5.55 -16.41 -15.25
CA ASP A 842 -4.56 -15.81 -14.34
C ASP A 842 -3.54 -14.89 -15.07
N GLY A 843 -4.04 -14.03 -15.96
CA GLY A 843 -3.23 -13.11 -16.76
C GLY A 843 -2.55 -13.76 -17.97
N VAL A 844 -2.73 -15.06 -18.18
CA VAL A 844 -2.32 -15.76 -19.41
C VAL A 844 -3.49 -15.79 -20.39
N LYS A 845 -3.32 -15.09 -21.52
CA LYS A 845 -4.30 -15.03 -22.60
C LYS A 845 -4.12 -16.22 -23.55
N ILE A 846 -5.18 -17.00 -23.75
CA ILE A 846 -5.25 -18.12 -24.71
C ILE A 846 -6.24 -17.73 -25.82
N GLU A 847 -5.74 -17.48 -27.03
CA GLU A 847 -6.54 -17.07 -28.20
C GLU A 847 -6.68 -18.24 -29.18
N VAL A 848 -7.91 -18.50 -29.63
CA VAL A 848 -8.23 -19.57 -30.58
C VAL A 848 -8.15 -19.03 -32.01
N LEU A 849 -7.10 -19.38 -32.74
CA LEU A 849 -6.85 -18.93 -34.11
C LEU A 849 -7.29 -19.93 -35.19
N GLY A 850 -7.58 -21.17 -34.79
CA GLY A 850 -8.06 -22.25 -35.66
C GLY A 850 -8.88 -23.26 -34.87
N VAL A 851 -9.86 -23.89 -35.52
CA VAL A 851 -10.79 -24.89 -34.95
C VAL A 851 -10.97 -26.07 -35.93
N LYS A 852 -11.79 -27.07 -35.58
CA LYS A 852 -12.10 -28.21 -36.46
C LYS A 852 -12.55 -27.79 -37.85
N ASN A 853 -12.09 -28.51 -38.88
CA ASN A 853 -12.37 -28.22 -40.29
C ASN A 853 -13.03 -29.44 -40.97
N PRO A 854 -14.32 -29.73 -40.68
CA PRO A 854 -15.00 -30.90 -41.23
C PRO A 854 -15.13 -30.89 -42.76
N GLU A 855 -14.91 -29.75 -43.40
CA GLU A 855 -14.85 -29.60 -44.84
C GLU A 855 -13.50 -30.05 -45.47
N ILE A 856 -12.44 -30.19 -44.66
CA ILE A 856 -11.12 -30.65 -45.12
C ILE A 856 -11.00 -32.16 -44.85
N THR A 857 -11.28 -32.97 -45.86
CA THR A 857 -11.25 -34.44 -45.73
C THR A 857 -9.90 -35.07 -46.07
N ALA A 858 -8.93 -34.28 -46.54
CA ALA A 858 -7.53 -34.71 -46.68
C ALA A 858 -6.82 -34.55 -45.34
N ASN A 859 -6.06 -35.56 -44.90
CA ASN A 859 -5.47 -35.61 -43.55
C ASN A 859 -6.48 -35.15 -42.45
N PRO A 860 -7.68 -35.77 -42.40
CA PRO A 860 -8.89 -35.16 -41.86
C PRO A 860 -8.83 -34.79 -40.37
N ILE A 861 -8.22 -35.65 -39.54
CA ILE A 861 -8.12 -35.43 -38.09
C ILE A 861 -7.12 -34.32 -37.77
N ASN A 862 -5.92 -34.42 -38.34
CA ASN A 862 -4.84 -33.45 -38.19
C ASN A 862 -5.25 -32.04 -38.68
N ASN A 863 -5.91 -31.95 -39.83
CA ASN A 863 -6.45 -30.69 -40.34
C ASN A 863 -7.64 -30.15 -39.51
N SER A 864 -8.13 -30.89 -38.52
CA SER A 864 -9.10 -30.43 -37.52
C SER A 864 -8.46 -29.98 -36.20
N SER A 865 -7.16 -29.65 -36.21
CA SER A 865 -6.42 -29.11 -35.07
C SER A 865 -6.90 -27.73 -34.62
N LEU A 866 -7.05 -27.56 -33.30
CA LEU A 866 -7.04 -26.25 -32.67
C LEU A 866 -5.68 -25.59 -32.86
N VAL A 867 -5.70 -24.31 -33.24
CA VAL A 867 -4.50 -23.45 -33.24
C VAL A 867 -4.66 -22.44 -32.12
N LEU A 868 -3.72 -22.44 -31.18
CA LEU A 868 -3.79 -21.61 -29.98
C LEU A 868 -2.59 -20.67 -29.89
N ARG A 869 -2.86 -19.41 -29.57
CA ARG A 869 -1.82 -18.46 -29.16
C ARG A 869 -1.93 -18.22 -27.67
N VAL A 870 -0.90 -18.60 -26.92
CA VAL A 870 -0.81 -18.45 -25.47
C VAL A 870 0.21 -17.35 -25.15
N SER A 871 -0.18 -16.31 -24.44
CA SER A 871 0.72 -15.18 -24.17
C SER A 871 0.46 -14.48 -22.85
N ASP A 872 1.51 -13.87 -22.31
CA ASP A 872 1.49 -12.87 -21.25
C ASP A 872 2.25 -11.60 -21.75
N PRO A 873 2.47 -10.57 -20.92
CA PRO A 873 3.21 -9.38 -21.34
C PRO A 873 4.68 -9.63 -21.74
N GLN A 874 5.27 -10.77 -21.35
CA GLN A 874 6.68 -11.08 -21.62
C GLN A 874 6.88 -11.89 -22.91
N LYS A 875 5.99 -12.86 -23.20
CA LYS A 875 6.18 -13.80 -24.31
C LYS A 875 4.90 -14.34 -24.92
N ALA A 876 5.00 -14.83 -26.16
CA ALA A 876 3.95 -15.54 -26.87
C ALA A 876 4.40 -16.90 -27.42
N VAL A 877 3.56 -17.91 -27.25
CA VAL A 877 3.74 -19.29 -27.74
C VAL A 877 2.58 -19.64 -28.66
N LEU A 878 2.88 -20.07 -29.89
CA LEU A 878 1.89 -20.56 -30.84
C LEU A 878 1.91 -22.09 -30.92
N PHE A 879 0.77 -22.71 -30.62
CA PHE A 879 0.54 -24.15 -30.78
C PHE A 879 -0.22 -24.41 -32.08
N LEU A 880 0.42 -25.11 -33.01
CA LEU A 880 -0.17 -25.54 -34.28
C LEU A 880 -0.79 -26.95 -34.19
N ALA A 881 -0.52 -27.67 -33.10
CA ALA A 881 -0.81 -29.10 -32.94
C ALA A 881 -0.34 -29.88 -34.17
N ASP A 882 -1.22 -30.63 -34.81
CA ASP A 882 -0.89 -31.46 -35.97
C ASP A 882 -1.43 -30.89 -37.28
N LEU A 883 -1.73 -29.59 -37.32
CA LEU A 883 -2.34 -28.94 -38.47
C LEU A 883 -1.56 -29.24 -39.76
N GLY A 884 -2.27 -29.81 -40.73
CA GLY A 884 -1.74 -30.19 -42.02
C GLY A 884 -1.62 -29.02 -43.00
N ALA A 885 -1.18 -29.33 -44.21
CA ALA A 885 -0.90 -28.34 -45.23
C ALA A 885 -2.15 -27.51 -45.62
N GLU A 886 -3.30 -28.16 -45.84
CA GLU A 886 -4.56 -27.50 -46.20
C GLU A 886 -5.12 -26.65 -45.04
N GLY A 887 -5.03 -27.15 -43.81
CA GLY A 887 -5.40 -26.39 -42.61
C GLY A 887 -4.50 -25.17 -42.42
N GLY A 888 -3.20 -25.30 -42.68
CA GLY A 888 -2.23 -24.20 -42.67
C GLY A 888 -2.53 -23.13 -43.72
N ASP A 889 -2.91 -23.53 -44.94
CA ASP A 889 -3.35 -22.58 -45.98
C ASP A 889 -4.61 -21.82 -45.54
N LYS A 890 -5.58 -22.53 -44.93
CA LYS A 890 -6.80 -21.91 -44.39
C LYS A 890 -6.48 -20.95 -43.25
N LEU A 891 -5.56 -21.30 -42.35
CA LEU A 891 -5.11 -20.45 -41.26
C LEU A 891 -4.50 -19.13 -41.78
N LEU A 892 -3.63 -19.21 -42.79
CA LEU A 892 -3.01 -18.03 -43.41
C LEU A 892 -4.00 -17.15 -44.18
N ALA A 893 -5.01 -17.74 -44.81
CA ALA A 893 -6.07 -17.00 -45.48
C ALA A 893 -7.16 -16.51 -44.52
N GLY A 894 -7.08 -16.92 -43.25
CA GLY A 894 -8.10 -16.66 -42.24
C GLY A 894 -8.05 -15.26 -41.64
N PRO A 895 -9.12 -14.86 -40.92
CA PRO A 895 -9.24 -13.51 -40.36
C PRO A 895 -8.28 -13.19 -39.22
N TYR A 896 -7.51 -14.17 -38.72
CA TYR A 896 -6.57 -14.02 -37.60
C TYR A 896 -5.10 -14.24 -38.02
N ALA A 897 -4.80 -14.20 -39.31
CA ALA A 897 -3.44 -14.40 -39.82
C ALA A 897 -2.43 -13.35 -39.29
N ASP A 898 -2.91 -12.15 -38.97
CA ASP A 898 -2.12 -11.06 -38.36
C ASP A 898 -1.75 -11.33 -36.89
N ARG A 899 -2.40 -12.30 -36.24
CA ARG A 899 -2.11 -12.75 -34.87
C ARG A 899 -1.08 -13.88 -34.81
N LEU A 900 -0.64 -14.43 -35.94
CA LEU A 900 0.34 -15.53 -36.00
C LEU A 900 1.74 -15.20 -35.45
N PRO A 901 2.25 -13.95 -35.46
CA PRO A 901 3.55 -13.65 -34.87
C PRO A 901 3.67 -14.08 -33.39
N ALA A 902 4.70 -14.87 -33.09
CA ALA A 902 4.97 -15.39 -31.74
C ALA A 902 6.47 -15.68 -31.54
N ASP A 903 6.95 -15.59 -30.30
CA ASP A 903 8.36 -15.87 -29.94
C ASP A 903 8.67 -17.35 -30.09
N TYR A 904 7.76 -18.20 -29.61
CA TYR A 904 7.86 -19.66 -29.65
C TYR A 904 6.80 -20.23 -30.59
N VAL A 905 7.16 -21.28 -31.32
CA VAL A 905 6.20 -22.10 -32.07
C VAL A 905 6.37 -23.57 -31.73
N GLN A 906 5.27 -24.27 -31.46
CA GLN A 906 5.28 -25.72 -31.48
C GLN A 906 5.16 -26.23 -32.93
N MET A 907 6.11 -27.10 -33.30
CA MET A 907 6.28 -27.58 -34.66
C MET A 907 5.17 -28.54 -35.06
N ALA A 908 4.41 -28.17 -36.10
CA ALA A 908 3.20 -28.86 -36.48
C ALA A 908 3.45 -30.34 -36.82
N HIS A 909 2.55 -31.21 -36.37
CA HIS A 909 2.52 -32.65 -36.69
C HIS A 909 3.82 -33.34 -36.29
N HIS A 910 4.24 -33.09 -35.06
CA HIS A 910 5.52 -33.55 -34.51
C HIS A 910 6.73 -33.19 -35.40
N GLY A 911 6.65 -32.05 -36.11
CA GLY A 911 7.69 -31.59 -37.01
C GLY A 911 7.76 -32.31 -38.36
N GLN A 912 6.74 -33.08 -38.76
CA GLN A 912 6.70 -33.81 -40.03
C GLN A 912 5.33 -33.72 -40.70
N ASN A 913 5.27 -33.54 -42.02
CA ASN A 913 4.01 -33.51 -42.78
C ASN A 913 2.92 -32.57 -42.21
N GLY A 914 3.32 -31.51 -41.53
CA GLY A 914 2.43 -30.46 -41.02
C GLY A 914 2.21 -29.34 -42.03
N VAL A 915 1.98 -28.13 -41.51
CA VAL A 915 1.85 -26.91 -42.31
C VAL A 915 3.05 -26.64 -43.24
N ARG A 916 2.83 -25.82 -44.27
CA ARG A 916 3.86 -25.42 -45.24
C ARG A 916 4.81 -24.33 -44.68
N GLU A 917 5.98 -24.17 -45.29
CA GLU A 917 7.03 -23.21 -44.92
C GLU A 917 6.50 -21.77 -44.74
N ASN A 918 5.54 -21.35 -45.58
CA ASN A 918 4.94 -20.01 -45.53
C ASN A 918 4.21 -19.71 -44.20
N VAL A 919 3.67 -20.73 -43.52
CA VAL A 919 3.05 -20.54 -42.20
C VAL A 919 4.12 -20.16 -41.17
N TYR A 920 5.24 -20.89 -41.13
CA TYR A 920 6.35 -20.57 -40.25
C TYR A 920 6.99 -19.22 -40.55
N GLN A 921 7.05 -18.83 -41.83
CA GLN A 921 7.50 -17.50 -42.25
C GLN A 921 6.59 -16.38 -41.74
N ALA A 922 5.27 -16.61 -41.63
CA ALA A 922 4.33 -15.65 -41.06
C ALA A 922 4.45 -15.55 -39.52
N ILE A 923 4.74 -16.67 -38.85
CA ILE A 923 4.91 -16.73 -37.39
C ILE A 923 6.19 -16.04 -36.94
N ARG A 924 7.27 -16.12 -37.74
CA ARG A 924 8.59 -15.55 -37.42
C ARG A 924 9.11 -15.94 -36.02
N PRO A 925 9.14 -17.24 -35.68
CA PRO A 925 9.58 -17.68 -34.36
C PRO A 925 11.07 -17.41 -34.14
N ARG A 926 11.44 -17.12 -32.89
CA ARG A 926 12.82 -17.17 -32.38
C ARG A 926 13.13 -18.53 -31.77
N PHE A 927 12.13 -19.29 -31.38
CA PHE A 927 12.29 -20.57 -30.70
C PHE A 927 11.30 -21.62 -31.24
N CYS A 928 11.76 -22.86 -31.41
CA CYS A 928 10.89 -23.95 -31.85
C CYS A 928 10.80 -25.05 -30.79
N LEU A 929 9.57 -25.48 -30.50
CA LEU A 929 9.25 -26.58 -29.61
C LEU A 929 8.95 -27.81 -30.46
N TRP A 930 9.82 -28.83 -30.38
CA TRP A 930 9.73 -30.05 -31.19
C TRP A 930 9.21 -31.22 -30.34
N PRO A 931 7.90 -31.53 -30.38
CA PRO A 931 7.33 -32.75 -29.81
C PRO A 931 7.65 -33.96 -30.71
N THR A 932 8.91 -34.08 -31.12
CA THR A 932 9.40 -34.99 -32.17
C THR A 932 10.31 -36.01 -31.51
N PRO A 933 10.00 -37.32 -31.43
CA PRO A 933 10.94 -38.28 -30.84
C PRO A 933 12.22 -38.43 -31.67
N LYS A 934 13.29 -38.95 -31.05
CA LYS A 934 14.62 -39.03 -31.70
C LYS A 934 14.61 -39.74 -33.06
N TRP A 935 13.90 -40.86 -33.20
CA TRP A 935 13.84 -41.58 -34.48
C TRP A 935 13.18 -40.73 -35.57
N LEU A 936 12.20 -39.89 -35.21
CA LEU A 936 11.51 -39.03 -36.16
C LEU A 936 12.38 -37.81 -36.53
N TRP A 937 13.13 -37.28 -35.56
CA TRP A 937 14.12 -36.24 -35.78
C TRP A 937 15.23 -36.66 -36.74
N ASP A 938 15.73 -37.89 -36.55
CA ASP A 938 16.74 -38.51 -37.40
C ASP A 938 16.17 -39.01 -38.73
N ASN A 939 14.83 -38.93 -38.90
CA ASN A 939 14.09 -39.50 -40.01
C ASN A 939 14.48 -40.98 -40.26
N ASP A 940 14.46 -41.80 -39.21
CA ASP A 940 14.92 -43.19 -39.20
C ASP A 940 13.76 -44.16 -38.94
N ASN A 941 13.44 -45.00 -39.93
CA ASN A 941 12.39 -46.03 -39.81
C ASN A 941 12.93 -47.40 -39.34
N GLY A 942 14.16 -47.44 -38.85
CA GLY A 942 14.93 -48.64 -38.54
C GLY A 942 16.01 -48.98 -39.58
N GLY A 943 16.06 -48.24 -40.70
CA GLY A 943 17.07 -48.37 -41.76
C GLY A 943 18.30 -47.47 -41.59
N GLY A 944 18.36 -46.66 -40.53
CA GLY A 944 19.39 -45.64 -40.28
C GLY A 944 18.91 -44.22 -40.57
N PRO A 945 19.68 -43.17 -40.20
CA PRO A 945 19.27 -41.78 -40.38
C PRO A 945 18.90 -41.45 -41.84
N GLY A 946 17.74 -40.82 -42.03
CA GLY A 946 17.22 -40.44 -43.35
C GLY A 946 16.50 -41.55 -44.13
N SER A 947 16.35 -42.75 -43.56
CA SER A 947 15.63 -43.88 -44.20
C SER A 947 14.11 -43.75 -44.20
N GLY A 948 13.57 -42.86 -43.37
CA GLY A 948 12.13 -42.67 -43.17
C GLY A 948 11.45 -41.84 -44.27
N PRO A 949 10.13 -42.00 -44.46
CA PRO A 949 9.35 -41.23 -45.43
C PRO A 949 8.93 -39.84 -44.90
N TRP A 950 9.42 -39.41 -43.74
CA TRP A 950 8.96 -38.20 -43.07
C TRP A 950 9.69 -36.96 -43.57
N ARG A 951 9.02 -35.81 -43.49
CA ARG A 951 9.56 -34.52 -43.96
C ARG A 951 10.35 -33.77 -42.88
N THR A 952 10.69 -34.40 -41.76
CA THR A 952 11.35 -33.73 -40.62
C THR A 952 12.65 -33.03 -41.01
N LEU A 953 13.46 -33.67 -41.88
CA LEU A 953 14.70 -33.06 -42.38
C LEU A 953 14.44 -31.80 -43.22
N GLU A 954 13.35 -31.76 -43.98
CA GLU A 954 12.96 -30.60 -44.78
C GLU A 954 12.44 -29.47 -43.88
N VAL A 955 11.60 -29.78 -42.88
CA VAL A 955 11.10 -28.78 -41.92
C VAL A 955 12.26 -28.16 -41.13
N ARG A 956 13.27 -28.95 -40.75
CA ARG A 956 14.50 -28.45 -40.12
C ARG A 956 15.25 -27.46 -41.04
N GLN A 957 15.40 -27.79 -42.32
CA GLN A 957 16.01 -26.88 -43.31
C GLN A 957 15.21 -25.58 -43.48
N TRP A 958 13.88 -25.60 -43.31
CA TRP A 958 13.09 -24.37 -43.29
C TRP A 958 13.43 -23.52 -42.07
N MET A 959 13.56 -24.12 -40.89
CA MET A 959 13.87 -23.37 -39.66
C MET A 959 15.28 -22.78 -39.68
N GLU A 960 16.24 -23.43 -40.34
CA GLU A 960 17.59 -22.89 -40.57
C GLU A 960 17.60 -21.58 -41.39
N LYS A 961 16.53 -21.30 -42.15
CA LYS A 961 16.38 -20.04 -42.92
C LYS A 961 15.73 -18.92 -42.10
N LEU A 962 15.19 -19.23 -40.93
CA LEU A 962 14.50 -18.29 -40.04
C LEU A 962 15.44 -17.90 -38.88
N PRO A 963 15.20 -16.78 -38.18
CA PRO A 963 16.03 -16.34 -37.06
C PRO A 963 15.78 -17.17 -35.79
N VAL A 964 15.77 -18.50 -35.90
CA VAL A 964 15.58 -19.40 -34.77
C VAL A 964 16.89 -19.52 -33.99
N GLU A 965 16.82 -19.23 -32.70
CA GLU A 965 17.94 -19.23 -31.76
C GLU A 965 18.08 -20.58 -31.05
N VAL A 966 16.95 -21.21 -30.68
CA VAL A 966 16.93 -22.47 -29.92
C VAL A 966 15.86 -23.42 -30.43
N HIS A 967 16.21 -24.71 -30.49
CA HIS A 967 15.29 -25.81 -30.69
C HIS A 967 15.16 -26.62 -29.40
N TYR A 968 13.95 -26.75 -28.87
CA TYR A 968 13.65 -27.54 -27.67
C TYR A 968 13.15 -28.93 -28.08
N LEU A 969 13.92 -29.96 -27.77
CA LEU A 969 13.77 -31.31 -28.32
C LEU A 969 13.22 -32.25 -27.25
N CYS A 970 12.07 -32.92 -27.49
CA CYS A 970 11.41 -33.71 -26.44
C CYS A 970 12.22 -34.93 -25.98
N TRP A 971 13.12 -35.48 -26.80
CA TRP A 971 13.95 -36.63 -26.42
C TRP A 971 15.17 -36.26 -25.58
N GLU A 972 15.47 -34.97 -25.42
CA GLU A 972 16.53 -34.49 -24.52
C GLU A 972 16.06 -34.42 -23.06
N GLY A 973 14.82 -34.84 -22.78
CA GLY A 973 14.21 -34.85 -21.46
C GLY A 973 13.16 -33.75 -21.32
N LEU A 974 12.80 -33.45 -20.07
CA LEU A 974 11.86 -32.37 -19.73
C LEU A 974 12.46 -31.02 -20.12
N GLN A 975 11.79 -30.30 -21.01
CA GLN A 975 12.20 -28.94 -21.39
C GLN A 975 11.36 -27.94 -20.61
N MET A 976 12.03 -27.05 -19.87
CA MET A 976 11.40 -25.87 -19.28
C MET A 976 11.64 -24.68 -20.21
N ILE A 977 10.56 -24.05 -20.63
CA ILE A 977 10.56 -22.95 -21.59
C ILE A 977 10.46 -21.63 -20.79
N PRO A 978 11.55 -20.85 -20.74
CA PRO A 978 11.65 -19.63 -19.92
C PRO A 978 10.70 -18.54 -20.39
#